data_AF-A0A0P6YAY6-F1
#
_entry.id   AF-A0A0P6YAY6-F1
#
_cell.length_a   1.000
_cell.length_b   1.000
_cell.length_c   1.000
_cell.angle_alpha   90.00
_cell.angle_beta   90.00
_cell.angle_gamma   90.00
#
_symmetry.space_group_name_H-M   'P 1'
#
loop_
_entity.id
_entity.type
_entity.pdbx_description
1 polymer ?
#
loop_
_entity_poly.entity_id
_entity_poly.type
_entity_poly.pdbx_seq_one_letter_code
_entity_poly.pdbx_strand_id
1 'polypeptide(L)'
;MTIVLDQRSDQSLAVYIDGDLQFDSRDEGVYHELLALPALALAQARRPKRQLRALICGGGDGFVARELLKSTAIKQIDLVDYDPTILDLAQNEWPELNQHAMINPRLKVHICDAVQFVDQAAQAADEYDLIICDFTVPRDQIGARLHSIDWYQQLAYILHPQGVIAVNAASPSQTPVAYWMIYNSIRTANLNPKPYRFSLPSFTEAGYGDDWGFFVGSRKAFRPREFDHLALAEPREFLHDSEQLKRAFAFPAALAEKRAIAQPTKLASDALLHSLFAPTWDAASGTDWTSLDFVHDPAPLPKPHTSATLMPNAVQQALQADQGLDESQVFEQVVQVMPALRAEQTRSMVAEFIANPLRFLNSLDLRRLVEALLRRSRELPRKLVAELRLLRRHLQRTWENPQLLLSRGLRIVSVIALVIILANLLHPDTTYAKGDTSAGSGATSSQSMVRTNSPYDVVQAPPSTVEGRGFSSGTYGRGSVIDEYGSAYPTRRYRYYGSYYGGSSYRNYNRNQRPSEDPNEGDALYRLTPETDILANGEVVISLTDQAYLLLADQVMTVVDAEDGLPIVFLQRDEALVWRTHRELDRQRRGLDGSVKAKQDWIDWVSWAGFVPWRNDDQAELNNIVQTRGTLDQAIKSLGSIPANQPAIRVAPTAGGFQLFSSVWMNAEGTLAILEQPDGSKAYLNKTGWFSDSGLTQPLSEPYPEEFRTKVLIPFLTKQTTEYAAIKQRIEADLTSVKSDLSLLNSDKTEYTSIQSSYGPSDIVEYGTTEIRVDEALRRTNDDIARTEQLIQVLNDQLSALPKQDNAAKKFLQSLK
;
A
#
# COMPACT_ATOMS: atom_id res chain seq x y z
N MET A 1 -19.57 3.60 -1.81
CA MET A 1 -20.39 3.77 -0.60
C MET A 1 -21.73 4.35 -1.02
N THR A 2 -22.84 3.80 -0.54
CA THR A 2 -24.20 4.30 -0.79
C THR A 2 -24.78 4.79 0.52
N ILE A 3 -25.16 6.06 0.57
CA ILE A 3 -25.86 6.67 1.71
C ILE A 3 -27.34 6.76 1.37
N VAL A 4 -28.22 6.28 2.24
CA VAL A 4 -29.68 6.41 2.11
C VAL A 4 -30.22 7.17 3.30
N LEU A 5 -30.94 8.25 3.01
CA LEU A 5 -31.68 9.05 3.99
C LEU A 5 -33.15 8.63 3.91
N ASP A 6 -33.64 7.91 4.92
CA ASP A 6 -35.04 7.51 5.03
C ASP A 6 -35.79 8.47 5.96
N GLN A 7 -36.48 9.44 5.35
CA GLN A 7 -37.34 10.35 6.08
C GLN A 7 -38.73 9.74 6.22
N ARG A 8 -39.09 9.39 7.46
CA ARG A 8 -40.31 8.63 7.77
C ARG A 8 -41.52 9.54 7.96
N SER A 9 -42.70 8.92 7.97
CA SER A 9 -43.99 9.62 8.08
C SER A 9 -44.17 10.37 9.40
N ASP A 10 -43.46 9.98 10.46
CA ASP A 10 -43.40 10.65 11.75
C ASP A 10 -42.32 11.75 11.82
N GLN A 11 -41.73 12.11 10.67
CA GLN A 11 -40.62 13.07 10.51
C GLN A 11 -39.29 12.60 11.10
N SER A 12 -39.21 11.39 11.64
CA SER A 12 -37.91 10.81 12.01
C SER A 12 -37.06 10.56 10.78
N LEU A 13 -35.75 10.71 10.94
CA LEU A 13 -34.73 10.38 9.96
C LEU A 13 -33.99 9.12 10.39
N ALA A 14 -33.91 8.14 9.50
CA ALA A 14 -33.00 7.00 9.62
C ALA A 14 -31.95 7.06 8.51
N VAL A 15 -30.69 6.85 8.87
CA VAL A 15 -29.56 6.94 7.93
C VAL A 15 -28.92 5.58 7.78
N TYR A 16 -28.73 5.18 6.51
CA TYR A 16 -28.10 3.92 6.16
C TYR A 16 -26.83 4.17 5.34
N ILE A 17 -25.77 3.44 5.66
CA ILE A 17 -24.52 3.38 4.86
C ILE A 17 -24.33 1.95 4.40
N ASP A 18 -24.23 1.76 3.08
CA ASP A 18 -24.09 0.45 2.43
C ASP A 18 -25.15 -0.58 2.91
N GLY A 19 -26.36 -0.07 3.21
CA GLY A 19 -27.50 -0.85 3.69
C GLY A 19 -27.54 -1.09 5.19
N ASP A 20 -26.51 -0.70 5.96
CA ASP A 20 -26.53 -0.77 7.42
C ASP A 20 -27.11 0.48 8.05
N LEU A 21 -28.00 0.31 9.03
CA LEU A 21 -28.50 1.40 9.85
C LEU A 21 -27.35 1.96 10.68
N GLN A 22 -27.07 3.26 10.54
CA GLN A 22 -26.06 3.97 11.33
C GLN A 22 -26.71 4.63 12.54
N PHE A 23 -27.80 5.37 12.30
CA PHE A 23 -28.60 5.94 13.37
C PHE A 23 -30.05 6.13 12.93
N ASP A 24 -30.91 6.20 13.93
CA ASP A 24 -32.31 6.58 13.82
C ASP A 24 -32.56 7.71 14.82
N SER A 25 -33.03 8.85 14.33
CA SER A 25 -33.26 10.05 15.16
C SER A 25 -34.23 9.81 16.33
N ARG A 26 -35.03 8.72 16.31
CA ARG A 26 -35.93 8.36 17.42
C ARG A 26 -35.17 7.91 18.67
N ASP A 27 -33.98 7.30 18.53
CA ASP A 27 -33.24 6.70 19.64
C ASP A 27 -31.71 6.86 19.58
N GLU A 28 -31.16 7.63 18.63
CA GLU A 28 -29.71 7.90 18.56
C GLU A 28 -29.15 8.48 19.86
N GLY A 29 -29.92 9.29 20.58
CA GLY A 29 -29.49 9.89 21.83
C GLY A 29 -29.14 8.85 22.90
N VAL A 30 -29.79 7.68 22.89
CA VAL A 30 -29.44 6.56 23.76
C VAL A 30 -28.01 6.08 23.46
N TYR A 31 -27.69 5.86 22.18
CA TYR A 31 -26.39 5.39 21.73
C TYR A 31 -25.28 6.38 22.08
N HIS A 32 -25.45 7.65 21.69
CA HIS A 32 -24.39 8.65 21.83
C HIS A 32 -24.17 9.06 23.29
N GLU A 33 -25.22 9.16 24.12
CA GLU A 33 -25.05 9.41 25.55
C GLU A 33 -24.27 8.28 26.23
N LEU A 34 -24.57 7.02 25.88
CA LEU A 34 -23.89 5.84 26.46
C LEU A 34 -22.45 5.68 25.97
N LEU A 35 -22.13 6.07 24.74
CA LEU A 35 -20.77 6.04 24.22
C LEU A 35 -19.92 7.17 24.83
N ALA A 36 -20.47 8.38 24.95
CA ALA A 36 -19.70 9.57 25.30
C ALA A 36 -19.68 9.89 26.81
N LEU A 37 -20.85 9.94 27.48
CA LEU A 37 -20.97 10.53 28.82
C LEU A 37 -20.27 9.72 29.93
N PRO A 38 -20.33 8.36 29.96
CA PRO A 38 -19.59 7.58 30.95
C PRO A 38 -18.07 7.82 30.87
N ALA A 39 -17.52 7.82 29.65
CA ALA A 39 -16.09 8.01 29.42
C ALA A 39 -15.63 9.43 29.80
N LEU A 40 -16.43 10.44 29.44
CA LEU A 40 -16.20 11.83 29.82
C LEU A 40 -16.21 12.04 31.34
N ALA A 41 -17.23 11.51 32.03
CA ALA A 41 -17.36 11.64 33.48
C ALA A 41 -16.17 10.97 34.21
N LEU A 42 -15.74 9.80 33.75
CA LEU A 42 -14.55 9.12 34.28
C LEU A 42 -13.27 9.92 34.05
N ALA A 43 -13.07 10.47 32.84
CA ALA A 43 -11.92 11.30 32.53
C ALA A 43 -11.88 12.56 33.42
N GLN A 44 -13.02 13.24 33.59
CA GLN A 44 -13.15 14.41 34.46
C GLN A 44 -12.88 14.08 35.93
N ALA A 45 -13.41 12.96 36.43
CA ALA A 45 -13.22 12.52 37.81
C ALA A 45 -11.74 12.21 38.11
N ARG A 46 -11.02 11.62 37.15
CA ARG A 46 -9.58 11.34 37.28
C ARG A 46 -8.72 12.61 37.14
N ARG A 47 -9.23 13.62 36.45
CA ARG A 47 -8.51 14.86 36.11
C ARG A 47 -9.27 16.11 36.57
N PRO A 48 -9.60 16.24 37.87
CA PRO A 48 -10.41 17.34 38.34
C PRO A 48 -9.68 18.68 38.12
N LYS A 49 -10.44 19.71 37.74
CA LYS A 49 -9.96 21.09 37.50
C LYS A 49 -8.99 21.25 36.32
N ARG A 50 -8.84 20.23 35.46
CA ARG A 50 -8.06 20.31 34.21
C ARG A 50 -8.97 20.45 33.01
N GLN A 51 -8.49 21.19 32.03
CA GLN A 51 -9.03 21.22 30.68
C GLN A 51 -8.63 19.93 29.96
N LEU A 52 -9.60 19.22 29.40
CA LEU A 52 -9.42 17.93 28.74
C LEU A 52 -9.32 18.12 27.22
N ARG A 53 -8.42 17.37 26.59
CA ARG A 53 -8.39 17.21 25.13
C ARG A 53 -8.98 15.85 24.76
N ALA A 54 -9.91 15.84 23.82
CA ALA A 54 -10.58 14.63 23.33
C ALA A 54 -10.21 14.34 21.87
N LEU A 55 -10.14 13.06 21.52
CA LEU A 55 -10.05 12.56 20.15
C LEU A 55 -11.28 11.71 19.86
N ILE A 56 -11.99 11.97 18.77
CA ILE A 56 -13.04 11.11 18.23
C ILE A 56 -12.50 10.51 16.93
N CYS A 57 -12.45 9.19 16.84
CA CYS A 57 -12.13 8.47 15.61
C CYS A 57 -13.43 7.87 15.04
N GLY A 58 -13.81 8.29 13.84
CA GLY A 58 -15.17 8.12 13.31
C GLY A 58 -16.13 9.19 13.84
N GLY A 59 -17.41 8.84 13.99
CA GLY A 59 -18.44 9.73 14.53
C GLY A 59 -18.67 11.00 13.70
N GLY A 60 -18.51 10.92 12.37
CA GLY A 60 -18.66 12.04 11.45
C GLY A 60 -20.03 12.73 11.48
N ASP A 61 -21.07 12.07 11.99
CA ASP A 61 -22.40 12.65 12.26
C ASP A 61 -22.40 13.80 13.29
N GLY A 62 -21.37 13.88 14.13
CA GLY A 62 -21.18 14.93 15.12
C GLY A 62 -21.95 14.74 16.44
N PHE A 63 -22.69 13.64 16.62
CA PHE A 63 -23.48 13.39 17.84
C PHE A 63 -22.58 13.07 19.04
N VAL A 64 -21.48 12.34 18.87
CA VAL A 64 -20.49 12.17 19.96
C VAL A 64 -19.91 13.53 20.36
N ALA A 65 -19.59 14.40 19.39
CA ALA A 65 -19.07 15.74 19.67
C ALA A 65 -20.11 16.58 20.43
N ARG A 66 -21.40 16.53 20.03
CA ARG A 66 -22.52 17.15 20.75
C ARG A 66 -22.51 16.77 22.22
N GLU A 67 -22.41 15.47 22.52
CA GLU A 67 -22.41 14.97 23.90
C GLU A 67 -21.20 15.45 24.71
N LEU A 68 -20.00 15.43 24.12
CA LEU A 68 -18.80 15.91 24.80
C LEU A 68 -18.84 17.42 25.07
N LEU A 69 -19.39 18.20 24.15
CA LEU A 69 -19.45 19.66 24.24
C LEU A 69 -20.37 20.16 25.38
N LYS A 70 -21.25 19.31 25.92
CA LYS A 70 -22.04 19.60 27.13
C LYS A 70 -21.15 19.88 28.36
N SER A 71 -19.93 19.37 28.38
CA SER A 71 -18.98 19.61 29.47
C SER A 71 -18.08 20.82 29.22
N THR A 72 -17.98 21.69 30.23
CA THR A 72 -17.06 22.84 30.23
C THR A 72 -15.61 22.43 30.46
N ALA A 73 -15.36 21.18 30.89
CA ALA A 73 -14.00 20.67 31.03
C ALA A 73 -13.33 20.36 29.69
N ILE A 74 -14.11 20.12 28.62
CA ILE A 74 -13.56 19.93 27.27
C ILE A 74 -13.01 21.25 26.74
N LYS A 75 -11.71 21.25 26.44
CA LYS A 75 -11.00 22.37 25.80
C LYS A 75 -11.03 22.28 24.29
N GLN A 76 -10.72 21.11 23.77
CA GLN A 76 -10.63 20.84 22.35
C GLN A 76 -11.02 19.38 22.08
N ILE A 77 -11.75 19.17 21.00
CA ILE A 77 -12.08 17.88 20.42
C ILE A 77 -11.43 17.85 19.04
N ASP A 78 -10.57 16.88 18.77
CA ASP A 78 -10.17 16.52 17.41
C ASP A 78 -11.11 15.41 16.94
N LEU A 79 -11.91 15.64 15.90
CA LEU A 79 -12.77 14.63 15.27
C LEU A 79 -12.13 14.21 13.96
N VAL A 80 -11.93 12.93 13.77
CA VAL A 80 -11.24 12.35 12.62
C VAL A 80 -12.17 11.38 11.92
N ASP A 81 -12.63 11.75 10.75
CA ASP A 81 -13.43 10.89 9.87
C ASP A 81 -12.85 10.95 8.46
N TYR A 82 -12.87 9.84 7.72
CA TYR A 82 -12.31 9.79 6.38
C TYR A 82 -13.34 10.21 5.32
N ASP A 83 -14.64 10.19 5.65
CA ASP A 83 -15.71 10.41 4.70
C ASP A 83 -16.18 11.87 4.70
N PRO A 84 -15.83 12.67 3.67
CA PRO A 84 -16.24 14.07 3.60
C PRO A 84 -17.75 14.22 3.41
N THR A 85 -18.45 13.24 2.84
CA THR A 85 -19.90 13.30 2.61
C THR A 85 -20.65 13.20 3.93
N ILE A 86 -20.25 12.31 4.84
CA ILE A 86 -20.87 12.22 6.18
C ILE A 86 -20.65 13.51 6.97
N LEU A 87 -19.46 14.09 6.91
CA LEU A 87 -19.15 15.36 7.59
C LEU A 87 -19.95 16.53 7.03
N ASP A 88 -20.17 16.56 5.71
CA ASP A 88 -21.00 17.57 5.06
C ASP A 88 -22.47 17.43 5.46
N LEU A 89 -23.01 16.20 5.44
CA LEU A 89 -24.37 15.92 5.92
C LEU A 89 -24.54 16.32 7.38
N ALA A 90 -23.58 16.00 8.25
CA ALA A 90 -23.60 16.42 9.65
C ALA A 90 -23.62 17.95 9.78
N GLN A 91 -22.82 18.67 9.00
CA GLN A 91 -22.73 20.11 9.11
C GLN A 91 -23.95 20.84 8.49
N ASN A 92 -24.50 20.32 7.39
CA ASN A 92 -25.46 21.04 6.56
C ASN A 92 -26.89 20.45 6.58
N GLU A 93 -27.04 19.13 6.64
CA GLU A 93 -28.35 18.45 6.59
C GLU A 93 -28.86 18.05 7.98
N TRP A 94 -27.97 17.78 8.94
CA TRP A 94 -28.32 17.41 10.32
C TRP A 94 -27.88 18.42 11.41
N PRO A 95 -27.76 19.74 11.13
CA PRO A 95 -27.24 20.68 12.11
C PRO A 95 -28.15 20.78 13.34
N GLU A 96 -29.46 20.63 13.21
CA GLU A 96 -30.39 20.61 14.33
C GLU A 96 -30.23 19.34 15.18
N LEU A 97 -30.05 18.18 14.55
CA LEU A 97 -29.89 16.90 15.25
C LEU A 97 -28.59 16.88 16.07
N ASN A 98 -27.48 17.35 15.49
CA ASN A 98 -26.20 17.43 16.22
C ASN A 98 -26.04 18.73 17.03
N GLN A 99 -27.08 19.54 17.12
CA GLN A 99 -27.11 20.81 17.87
C GLN A 99 -25.96 21.74 17.49
N HIS A 100 -25.66 21.81 16.20
CA HIS A 100 -24.59 22.62 15.60
C HIS A 100 -23.20 22.29 16.18
N ALA A 101 -22.97 21.05 16.63
CA ALA A 101 -21.69 20.63 17.17
C ALA A 101 -20.54 20.81 16.17
N MET A 102 -20.81 20.60 14.87
CA MET A 102 -19.82 20.66 13.78
C MET A 102 -19.16 22.03 13.61
N ILE A 103 -19.84 23.11 14.02
CA ILE A 103 -19.31 24.48 13.93
C ILE A 103 -18.86 25.03 15.28
N ASN A 104 -18.81 24.20 16.33
CA ASN A 104 -18.37 24.63 17.65
C ASN A 104 -16.87 25.00 17.63
N PRO A 105 -16.45 26.15 18.19
CA PRO A 105 -15.05 26.57 18.16
C PRO A 105 -14.10 25.65 18.94
N ARG A 106 -14.62 24.73 19.77
CA ARG A 106 -13.83 23.71 20.47
C ARG A 106 -13.66 22.41 19.66
N LEU A 107 -14.35 22.26 18.53
CA LEU A 107 -14.24 21.10 17.66
C LEU A 107 -13.32 21.42 16.48
N LYS A 108 -12.38 20.51 16.19
CA LYS A 108 -11.53 20.54 15.02
C LYS A 108 -11.74 19.25 14.23
N VAL A 109 -12.32 19.37 13.04
CA VAL A 109 -12.57 18.25 12.14
C VAL A 109 -11.34 18.02 11.25
N HIS A 110 -10.92 16.76 11.13
CA HIS A 110 -9.81 16.32 10.30
C HIS A 110 -10.31 15.25 9.32
N ILE A 111 -10.28 15.56 8.03
CA ILE A 111 -10.73 14.65 6.97
C ILE A 111 -9.54 13.76 6.55
N CYS A 112 -9.39 12.61 7.20
CA CYS A 112 -8.31 11.66 6.91
C CYS A 112 -8.58 10.29 7.55
N ASP A 113 -7.76 9.30 7.18
CA ASP A 113 -7.80 7.98 7.82
C ASP A 113 -7.36 8.06 9.29
N ALA A 114 -8.12 7.43 10.19
CA ALA A 114 -7.88 7.48 11.63
C ALA A 114 -6.53 6.84 12.04
N VAL A 115 -6.05 5.81 11.33
CA VAL A 115 -4.74 5.20 11.58
C VAL A 115 -3.62 6.18 11.22
N GLN A 116 -3.75 6.85 10.08
CA GLN A 116 -2.82 7.89 9.67
C GLN A 116 -2.77 9.03 10.69
N PHE A 117 -3.93 9.52 11.14
CA PHE A 117 -3.98 10.59 12.14
C PHE A 117 -3.31 10.18 13.46
N VAL A 118 -3.61 8.99 13.96
CA VAL A 118 -3.05 8.49 15.22
C VAL A 118 -1.53 8.30 15.12
N ASP A 119 -1.01 7.82 13.99
CA ASP A 119 0.43 7.72 13.74
C ASP A 119 1.10 9.11 13.73
N GLN A 120 0.48 10.10 13.07
CA GLN A 120 0.98 11.48 13.08
C GLN A 120 0.95 12.10 14.49
N ALA A 121 -0.14 11.89 15.24
CA ALA A 121 -0.25 12.33 16.63
C ALA A 121 0.84 11.67 17.50
N ALA A 122 1.10 10.38 17.32
CA ALA A 122 2.15 9.66 18.03
C ALA A 122 3.55 10.22 17.72
N GLN A 123 3.83 10.55 16.44
CA GLN A 123 5.09 11.17 16.01
C GLN A 123 5.26 12.60 16.55
N ALA A 124 4.16 13.35 16.62
CA ALA A 124 4.12 14.69 17.22
C ALA A 124 4.18 14.68 18.76
N ALA A 125 4.15 13.49 19.38
CA ALA A 125 4.02 13.31 20.82
C ALA A 125 2.77 14.01 21.41
N ASP A 126 1.69 14.03 20.63
CA ASP A 126 0.38 14.49 21.07
C ASP A 126 -0.20 13.52 22.12
N GLU A 127 -0.90 14.08 23.10
CA GLU A 127 -1.53 13.33 24.19
C GLU A 127 -2.99 13.74 24.37
N TYR A 128 -3.87 12.76 24.62
CA TYR A 128 -5.31 12.93 24.80
C TYR A 128 -5.77 12.42 26.17
N ASP A 129 -6.65 13.17 26.85
CA ASP A 129 -7.28 12.73 28.10
C ASP A 129 -8.48 11.80 27.86
N LEU A 130 -9.12 11.92 26.69
CA LEU A 130 -10.27 11.13 26.27
C LEU A 130 -10.13 10.72 24.80
N ILE A 131 -10.36 9.44 24.49
CA ILE A 131 -10.44 8.95 23.11
C ILE A 131 -11.78 8.23 22.94
N ILE A 132 -12.50 8.48 21.86
CA ILE A 132 -13.74 7.76 21.51
C ILE A 132 -13.57 7.14 20.13
N CYS A 133 -13.77 5.84 20.03
CA CYS A 133 -13.83 5.12 18.76
C CYS A 133 -15.28 4.84 18.41
N ASP A 134 -15.76 5.52 17.38
CA ASP A 134 -17.12 5.41 16.88
C ASP A 134 -17.13 5.00 15.39
N PHE A 135 -16.79 3.73 15.16
CA PHE A 135 -16.72 3.15 13.81
C PHE A 135 -17.94 2.30 13.50
N THR A 136 -18.25 2.16 12.21
CA THR A 136 -19.28 1.25 11.73
C THR A 136 -18.87 -0.22 11.93
N VAL A 137 -19.84 -1.14 11.93
CA VAL A 137 -19.53 -2.58 12.00
C VAL A 137 -18.66 -2.98 10.80
N PRO A 138 -17.48 -3.60 11.01
CA PRO A 138 -16.56 -3.84 9.92
C PRO A 138 -17.10 -4.90 8.95
N ARG A 139 -17.11 -4.56 7.66
CA ARG A 139 -17.51 -5.45 6.55
C ARG A 139 -16.32 -6.03 5.78
N ASP A 140 -15.14 -5.46 5.96
CA ASP A 140 -13.91 -5.86 5.29
C ASP A 140 -12.70 -5.79 6.23
N GLN A 141 -11.52 -6.17 5.71
CA GLN A 141 -10.28 -6.15 6.50
C GLN A 141 -9.83 -4.73 6.87
N ILE A 142 -10.24 -3.71 6.09
CA ILE A 142 -9.92 -2.30 6.31
C ILE A 142 -10.70 -1.78 7.53
N GLY A 143 -11.96 -2.14 7.71
CA GLY A 143 -12.71 -1.86 8.93
C GLY A 143 -12.22 -2.71 10.10
N ALA A 144 -11.97 -4.01 9.88
CA ALA A 144 -11.59 -4.93 10.94
C ALA A 144 -10.26 -4.56 11.64
N ARG A 145 -9.33 -3.90 10.94
CA ARG A 145 -8.08 -3.41 11.56
C ARG A 145 -8.32 -2.42 12.71
N LEU A 146 -9.42 -1.66 12.69
CA LEU A 146 -9.79 -0.68 13.73
C LEU A 146 -10.30 -1.32 15.03
N HIS A 147 -10.31 -2.65 15.09
CA HIS A 147 -10.64 -3.43 16.29
C HIS A 147 -9.50 -4.38 16.72
N SER A 148 -8.31 -4.20 16.14
CA SER A 148 -7.14 -5.03 16.41
C SER A 148 -6.37 -4.60 17.67
N ILE A 149 -5.57 -5.52 18.21
CA ILE A 149 -4.63 -5.25 19.30
C ILE A 149 -3.69 -4.09 18.90
N ASP A 150 -3.17 -4.11 17.67
CA ASP A 150 -2.21 -3.13 17.17
C ASP A 150 -2.81 -1.72 17.15
N TRP A 151 -4.06 -1.58 16.71
CA TRP A 151 -4.81 -0.32 16.76
C TRP A 151 -4.96 0.19 18.21
N TYR A 152 -5.41 -0.65 19.13
CA TYR A 152 -5.57 -0.25 20.52
C TYR A 152 -4.23 0.06 21.21
N GLN A 153 -3.12 -0.57 20.79
CA GLN A 153 -1.79 -0.22 21.27
C GLN A 153 -1.33 1.17 20.80
N GLN A 154 -1.64 1.54 19.55
CA GLN A 154 -1.39 2.91 19.06
C GLN A 154 -2.21 3.94 19.84
N LEU A 155 -3.49 3.66 20.07
CA LEU A 155 -4.32 4.53 20.91
C LEU A 155 -3.80 4.63 22.34
N ALA A 156 -3.36 3.52 22.94
CA ALA A 156 -2.78 3.52 24.28
C ALA A 156 -1.49 4.36 24.37
N TYR A 157 -0.76 4.52 23.26
CA TYR A 157 0.46 5.33 23.21
C TYR A 157 0.16 6.83 23.31
N ILE A 158 -0.87 7.31 22.61
CA ILE A 158 -1.31 8.72 22.63
C ILE A 158 -2.33 9.03 23.75
N LEU A 159 -2.80 8.01 24.49
CA LEU A 159 -3.69 8.18 25.63
C LEU A 159 -2.89 8.53 26.89
N HIS A 160 -3.26 9.65 27.53
CA HIS A 160 -2.70 10.07 28.81
C HIS A 160 -2.76 8.90 29.83
N PRO A 161 -1.78 8.74 30.74
CA PRO A 161 -1.75 7.61 31.69
C PRO A 161 -3.00 7.45 32.58
N GLN A 162 -3.75 8.53 32.79
CA GLN A 162 -5.04 8.53 33.50
C GLN A 162 -6.24 8.75 32.57
N GLY A 163 -6.01 8.86 31.27
CA GLY A 163 -7.03 9.08 30.26
C GLY A 163 -7.94 7.87 30.10
N VAL A 164 -9.07 8.11 29.45
CA VAL A 164 -10.13 7.11 29.24
C VAL A 164 -10.36 6.94 27.74
N ILE A 165 -10.61 5.71 27.31
CA ILE A 165 -11.07 5.40 25.96
C ILE A 165 -12.50 4.87 26.01
N ALA A 166 -13.34 5.23 25.05
CA ALA A 166 -14.66 4.63 24.82
C ALA A 166 -14.69 3.98 23.43
N VAL A 167 -15.34 2.82 23.31
CA VAL A 167 -15.38 2.05 22.05
C VAL A 167 -16.79 1.48 21.90
N ASN A 168 -17.46 1.74 20.77
CA ASN A 168 -18.66 0.98 20.40
C ASN A 168 -18.27 -0.44 19.96
N ALA A 169 -19.11 -1.42 20.24
CA ALA A 169 -18.77 -2.80 19.96
C ALA A 169 -19.99 -3.68 19.74
N ALA A 170 -20.53 -3.68 18.52
CA ALA A 170 -21.52 -4.64 18.00
C ALA A 170 -22.63 -5.05 19.01
N SER A 171 -23.34 -6.16 18.74
CA SER A 171 -24.31 -6.69 19.71
C SER A 171 -23.72 -7.89 20.46
N PRO A 172 -23.67 -7.87 21.81
CA PRO A 172 -23.28 -9.04 22.59
C PRO A 172 -24.32 -10.17 22.53
N SER A 173 -25.60 -9.87 22.28
CA SER A 173 -26.64 -10.90 22.15
C SER A 173 -26.65 -11.55 20.76
N GLN A 174 -26.43 -10.78 19.69
CA GLN A 174 -26.42 -11.29 18.31
C GLN A 174 -25.05 -11.84 17.88
N THR A 175 -23.98 -11.14 18.22
CA THR A 175 -22.59 -11.46 17.83
C THR A 175 -21.67 -11.57 19.06
N PRO A 176 -21.98 -12.45 20.03
CA PRO A 176 -21.26 -12.48 21.30
C PRO A 176 -19.76 -12.68 21.11
N VAL A 177 -19.35 -13.63 20.26
CA VAL A 177 -17.92 -13.91 20.06
C VAL A 177 -17.20 -12.66 19.57
N ALA A 178 -17.72 -11.96 18.56
CA ALA A 178 -17.14 -10.71 18.05
C ALA A 178 -17.02 -9.64 19.15
N TYR A 179 -18.07 -9.44 19.94
CA TYR A 179 -18.05 -8.51 21.09
C TYR A 179 -16.89 -8.82 22.05
N TRP A 180 -16.75 -10.08 22.47
CA TRP A 180 -15.70 -10.48 23.40
C TRP A 180 -14.31 -10.53 22.76
N MET A 181 -14.19 -10.69 21.44
CA MET A 181 -12.93 -10.55 20.71
C MET A 181 -12.44 -9.09 20.78
N ILE A 182 -13.30 -8.12 20.48
CA ILE A 182 -12.99 -6.68 20.59
C ILE A 182 -12.55 -6.37 22.04
N TYR A 183 -13.32 -6.84 23.02
CA TYR A 183 -12.94 -6.67 24.43
C TYR A 183 -11.55 -7.24 24.75
N ASN A 184 -11.26 -8.47 24.31
CA ASN A 184 -9.97 -9.09 24.57
C ASN A 184 -8.83 -8.39 23.82
N SER A 185 -9.08 -7.78 22.65
CA SER A 185 -8.10 -6.96 21.95
C SER A 185 -7.73 -5.73 22.79
N ILE A 186 -8.72 -5.03 23.34
CA ILE A 186 -8.52 -3.88 24.24
C ILE A 186 -7.80 -4.31 25.53
N ARG A 187 -8.16 -5.48 26.10
CA ARG A 187 -7.53 -6.05 27.30
C ARG A 187 -6.05 -6.41 27.04
N THR A 188 -5.75 -6.98 25.87
CA THR A 188 -4.37 -7.31 25.44
C THR A 188 -3.52 -6.07 25.20
N ALA A 189 -4.13 -4.97 24.74
CA ALA A 189 -3.50 -3.66 24.62
C ALA A 189 -3.30 -2.93 25.97
N ASN A 190 -3.59 -3.59 27.10
CA ASN A 190 -3.41 -3.07 28.47
C ASN A 190 -4.28 -1.83 28.79
N LEU A 191 -5.49 -1.76 28.21
CA LEU A 191 -6.46 -0.69 28.43
C LEU A 191 -7.59 -1.07 29.40
N ASN A 192 -7.44 -2.13 30.21
CA ASN A 192 -8.35 -2.50 31.33
C ASN A 192 -9.87 -2.30 31.07
N PRO A 193 -10.43 -2.83 29.97
CA PRO A 193 -11.78 -2.48 29.52
C PRO A 193 -12.89 -2.88 30.52
N LYS A 194 -13.96 -2.09 30.51
CA LYS A 194 -15.19 -2.23 31.27
C LYS A 194 -16.37 -2.29 30.29
N PRO A 195 -17.07 -3.41 30.22
CA PRO A 195 -18.03 -3.74 29.18
C PRO A 195 -19.46 -3.54 29.64
N TYR A 196 -20.26 -2.85 28.87
CA TYR A 196 -21.67 -2.61 29.17
C TYR A 196 -22.50 -2.66 27.90
N ARG A 197 -23.81 -2.76 28.06
CA ARG A 197 -24.75 -2.89 26.95
C ARG A 197 -26.08 -2.23 27.24
N PHE A 198 -26.80 -1.86 26.20
CA PHE A 198 -28.13 -1.28 26.32
C PHE A 198 -29.01 -1.68 25.13
N SER A 199 -30.33 -1.62 25.29
CA SER A 199 -31.27 -1.94 24.20
C SER A 199 -31.50 -0.71 23.31
N LEU A 200 -31.45 -0.92 21.99
CA LEU A 200 -31.69 0.11 20.98
C LEU A 200 -32.84 -0.36 20.08
N PRO A 201 -34.06 0.17 20.27
CA PRO A 201 -35.25 -0.27 19.53
C PRO A 201 -35.04 -0.29 18.00
N SER A 202 -34.44 0.74 17.42
CA SER A 202 -34.21 0.84 15.98
C SER A 202 -33.24 -0.25 15.47
N PHE A 203 -32.23 -0.59 16.26
CA PHE A 203 -31.27 -1.65 15.93
C PHE A 203 -31.90 -3.04 16.06
N THR A 204 -32.76 -3.24 17.06
CA THR A 204 -33.55 -4.46 17.20
C THR A 204 -34.52 -4.62 16.03
N GLU A 205 -35.23 -3.56 15.64
CA GLU A 205 -36.10 -3.54 14.45
C GLU A 205 -35.34 -3.87 13.16
N ALA A 206 -34.09 -3.39 13.04
CA ALA A 206 -33.21 -3.66 11.89
C ALA A 206 -32.47 -5.01 11.96
N GLY A 207 -32.64 -5.79 13.04
CA GLY A 207 -32.10 -7.15 13.17
C GLY A 207 -30.65 -7.23 13.66
N TYR A 208 -30.13 -6.18 14.30
CA TYR A 208 -28.77 -6.18 14.87
C TYR A 208 -28.65 -6.89 16.22
N GLY A 209 -29.79 -7.23 16.85
CA GLY A 209 -29.88 -7.88 18.16
C GLY A 209 -30.74 -7.09 19.15
N ASP A 210 -31.02 -7.70 20.31
CA ASP A 210 -31.81 -7.09 21.38
C ASP A 210 -31.07 -5.97 22.13
N ASP A 211 -29.76 -5.87 21.89
CA ASP A 211 -28.86 -4.92 22.56
C ASP A 211 -27.67 -4.50 21.69
N TRP A 212 -27.02 -3.41 22.12
CA TRP A 212 -25.75 -2.93 21.59
C TRP A 212 -24.73 -2.78 22.71
N GLY A 213 -23.48 -3.13 22.41
CA GLY A 213 -22.38 -3.22 23.34
C GLY A 213 -21.43 -2.03 23.25
N PHE A 214 -20.86 -1.66 24.38
CA PHE A 214 -19.86 -0.60 24.52
C PHE A 214 -18.77 -1.01 25.50
N PHE A 215 -17.62 -0.34 25.41
CA PHE A 215 -16.51 -0.47 26.35
C PHE A 215 -16.02 0.91 26.80
N VAL A 216 -15.71 1.04 28.10
CA VAL A 216 -14.78 2.07 28.58
C VAL A 216 -13.47 1.44 29.04
N GLY A 217 -12.34 2.01 28.65
CA GLY A 217 -11.00 1.51 28.95
C GLY A 217 -10.09 2.59 29.50
N SER A 218 -9.00 2.20 30.15
CA SER A 218 -7.91 3.07 30.54
C SER A 218 -6.64 2.26 30.81
N ARG A 219 -5.48 2.90 30.60
CA ARG A 219 -4.18 2.35 31.02
C ARG A 219 -4.11 2.09 32.52
N LYS A 220 -4.82 2.92 33.30
CA LYS A 220 -4.99 2.75 34.75
C LYS A 220 -6.31 2.03 35.03
N ALA A 221 -6.23 0.84 35.61
CA ALA A 221 -7.40 0.05 36.00
C ALA A 221 -8.41 0.88 36.82
N PHE A 222 -9.69 0.69 36.54
CA PHE A 222 -10.78 1.34 37.26
C PHE A 222 -11.06 0.67 38.60
N ARG A 223 -11.45 1.48 39.58
CA ARG A 223 -11.98 1.02 40.88
C ARG A 223 -13.52 1.06 40.83
N PRO A 224 -14.23 0.16 41.53
CA PRO A 224 -15.70 0.11 41.48
C PRO A 224 -16.34 1.44 41.90
N ARG A 225 -15.74 2.10 42.91
CA ARG A 225 -16.18 3.41 43.41
C ARG A 225 -16.14 4.54 42.38
N GLU A 226 -15.37 4.39 41.29
CA GLU A 226 -15.36 5.39 40.21
C GLU A 226 -16.69 5.39 39.44
N PHE A 227 -17.49 4.32 39.52
CA PHE A 227 -18.81 4.21 38.88
C PHE A 227 -19.98 4.53 39.83
N ASP A 228 -19.73 4.75 41.13
CA ASP A 228 -20.79 4.97 42.11
C ASP A 228 -21.50 6.31 41.94
N HIS A 229 -20.73 7.37 41.67
CA HIS A 229 -21.22 8.75 41.61
C HIS A 229 -20.56 9.49 40.45
N LEU A 230 -20.90 9.09 39.21
CA LEU A 230 -20.44 9.79 38.01
C LEU A 230 -21.25 11.07 37.82
N ALA A 231 -20.56 12.21 37.78
CA ALA A 231 -21.16 13.47 37.38
C ALA A 231 -21.27 13.52 35.85
N LEU A 232 -22.36 12.97 35.32
CA LEU A 232 -22.68 13.00 33.89
C LEU A 232 -22.99 14.45 33.46
N ALA A 233 -22.56 14.83 32.26
CA ALA A 233 -22.84 16.17 31.74
C ALA A 233 -24.35 16.37 31.48
N GLU A 234 -24.80 17.63 31.54
CA GLU A 234 -26.18 18.05 31.30
C GLU A 234 -26.24 19.05 30.13
N PRO A 235 -27.34 19.14 29.37
CA PRO A 235 -28.58 18.36 29.51
C PRO A 235 -28.46 16.95 28.92
N ARG A 236 -29.13 15.97 29.53
CA ARG A 236 -29.24 14.59 28.99
C ARG A 236 -30.67 14.07 29.05
N GLU A 237 -31.03 13.19 28.12
CA GLU A 237 -32.39 12.70 27.93
C GLU A 237 -32.55 11.22 28.28
N PHE A 238 -31.53 10.38 28.07
CA PHE A 238 -31.69 8.92 28.13
C PHE A 238 -30.90 8.25 29.27
N LEU A 239 -29.70 8.73 29.58
CA LEU A 239 -28.87 8.21 30.66
C LEU A 239 -29.12 9.02 31.94
N HIS A 240 -30.16 8.68 32.70
CA HIS A 240 -30.62 9.53 33.81
C HIS A 240 -29.67 9.58 35.00
N ASP A 241 -29.10 8.43 35.37
CA ASP A 241 -28.25 8.30 36.56
C ASP A 241 -27.16 7.20 36.42
N SER A 242 -26.24 7.17 37.38
CA SER A 242 -25.18 6.16 37.44
C SER A 242 -25.68 4.75 37.77
N GLU A 243 -26.87 4.60 38.35
CA GLU A 243 -27.45 3.30 38.66
C GLU A 243 -27.96 2.60 37.39
N GLN A 244 -28.51 3.35 36.43
CA GLN A 244 -28.83 2.86 35.09
C GLN A 244 -27.58 2.33 34.39
N LEU A 245 -26.46 3.08 34.43
CA LEU A 245 -25.18 2.62 33.89
C LEU A 245 -24.67 1.36 34.62
N LYS A 246 -24.80 1.29 35.95
CA LYS A 246 -24.42 0.08 36.71
C LYS A 246 -25.18 -1.16 36.27
N ARG A 247 -26.48 -1.04 35.98
CA ARG A 247 -27.29 -2.14 35.46
C ARG A 247 -26.84 -2.57 34.05
N ALA A 248 -26.30 -1.65 33.25
CA ALA A 248 -25.78 -1.94 31.91
C ALA A 248 -24.56 -2.89 31.93
N PHE A 249 -23.88 -3.08 33.07
CA PHE A 249 -22.81 -4.07 33.23
C PHE A 249 -23.33 -5.51 33.49
N ALA A 250 -24.64 -5.74 33.47
CA ALA A 250 -25.24 -7.06 33.65
C ALA A 250 -25.39 -7.82 32.32
N PHE A 251 -24.92 -9.05 32.29
CA PHE A 251 -24.96 -9.93 31.12
C PHE A 251 -25.58 -11.27 31.49
N PRO A 252 -26.27 -11.96 30.56
CA PRO A 252 -26.55 -13.37 30.71
C PRO A 252 -25.24 -14.15 30.93
N ALA A 253 -25.21 -15.06 31.90
CA ALA A 253 -24.00 -15.78 32.31
C ALA A 253 -23.33 -16.49 31.11
N ALA A 254 -24.14 -17.16 30.28
CA ALA A 254 -23.67 -17.85 29.07
C ALA A 254 -23.01 -16.91 28.04
N LEU A 255 -23.45 -15.66 27.94
CA LEU A 255 -22.79 -14.68 27.07
C LEU A 255 -21.47 -14.23 27.69
N ALA A 256 -21.45 -13.95 29.00
CA ALA A 256 -20.25 -13.51 29.71
C ALA A 256 -19.10 -14.53 29.67
N GLU A 257 -19.41 -15.82 29.78
CA GLU A 257 -18.42 -16.91 29.74
C GLU A 257 -17.64 -16.98 28.43
N LYS A 258 -18.20 -16.48 27.32
CA LYS A 258 -17.52 -16.45 26.02
C LYS A 258 -16.25 -15.57 26.02
N ARG A 259 -16.03 -14.67 27.02
CA ARG A 259 -14.74 -13.96 27.24
C ARG A 259 -13.55 -14.90 27.29
N ALA A 260 -13.73 -16.08 27.89
CA ALA A 260 -12.63 -17.00 28.15
C ALA A 260 -12.13 -17.71 26.88
N ILE A 261 -12.89 -17.67 25.78
CA ILE A 261 -12.58 -18.38 24.54
C ILE A 261 -12.43 -17.44 23.33
N ALA A 262 -12.99 -16.23 23.37
CA ALA A 262 -12.94 -15.28 22.26
C ALA A 262 -11.52 -14.72 22.05
N GLN A 263 -10.88 -15.07 20.93
CA GLN A 263 -9.49 -14.71 20.70
C GLN A 263 -9.33 -13.25 20.25
N PRO A 264 -8.41 -12.46 20.84
CA PRO A 264 -8.16 -11.10 20.38
C PRO A 264 -7.51 -11.11 18.99
N THR A 265 -7.76 -10.09 18.18
CA THR A 265 -7.35 -10.03 16.76
C THR A 265 -6.13 -9.14 16.55
N LYS A 266 -5.21 -9.55 15.66
CA LYS A 266 -4.16 -8.68 15.12
C LYS A 266 -4.57 -8.09 13.76
N LEU A 267 -3.84 -7.07 13.27
CA LEU A 267 -4.07 -6.39 11.98
C LEU A 267 -4.38 -7.32 10.78
N ALA A 268 -3.75 -8.50 10.70
CA ALA A 268 -3.92 -9.45 9.59
C ALA A 268 -5.01 -10.52 9.82
N SER A 269 -5.72 -10.47 10.94
CA SER A 269 -6.69 -11.50 11.33
C SER A 269 -8.08 -11.22 10.73
N ASP A 270 -8.64 -12.21 10.06
CA ASP A 270 -10.00 -12.23 9.52
C ASP A 270 -11.06 -12.71 10.54
N ALA A 271 -10.63 -13.30 11.65
CA ALA A 271 -11.52 -13.93 12.63
C ALA A 271 -12.63 -13.03 13.18
N LEU A 272 -12.42 -11.71 13.25
CA LEU A 272 -13.47 -10.77 13.67
C LEU A 272 -14.60 -10.72 12.64
N LEU A 273 -14.27 -10.60 11.36
CA LEU A 273 -15.25 -10.59 10.26
C LEU A 273 -16.03 -11.90 10.24
N HIS A 274 -15.33 -13.03 10.40
CA HIS A 274 -16.02 -14.32 10.49
C HIS A 274 -17.01 -14.36 11.65
N SER A 275 -16.62 -13.91 12.83
CA SER A 275 -17.48 -13.91 14.02
C SER A 275 -18.67 -12.95 13.91
N LEU A 276 -18.57 -11.91 13.09
CA LEU A 276 -19.67 -10.98 12.79
C LEU A 276 -20.67 -11.57 11.78
N PHE A 277 -20.19 -12.28 10.76
CA PHE A 277 -21.01 -12.78 9.64
C PHE A 277 -21.33 -14.29 9.67
N ALA A 278 -20.90 -15.02 10.70
CA ALA A 278 -21.25 -16.41 10.95
C ALA A 278 -21.78 -16.61 12.39
N PRO A 279 -22.95 -16.03 12.75
CA PRO A 279 -23.40 -15.93 14.15
C PRO A 279 -23.78 -17.26 14.83
N THR A 280 -23.61 -18.42 14.20
CA THR A 280 -24.02 -19.70 14.78
C THR A 280 -22.94 -20.33 15.66
N TRP A 281 -22.77 -19.78 16.85
CA TRP A 281 -22.48 -20.54 18.07
C TRP A 281 -23.42 -20.04 19.16
N ASP A 282 -24.67 -20.51 19.06
CA ASP A 282 -25.80 -20.26 19.95
C ASP A 282 -25.96 -18.80 20.37
N ALA A 283 -26.91 -18.11 19.72
CA ALA A 283 -27.56 -16.93 20.28
C ALA A 283 -28.18 -17.33 21.63
N ALA A 284 -27.35 -17.26 22.67
CA ALA A 284 -27.71 -17.76 23.99
C ALA A 284 -28.56 -16.68 24.67
N SER A 285 -29.88 -16.84 24.59
CA SER A 285 -30.77 -16.16 25.51
C SER A 285 -30.68 -16.89 26.86
N GLY A 286 -30.06 -16.22 27.84
CA GLY A 286 -29.99 -16.72 29.22
C GLY A 286 -30.95 -15.95 30.10
N THR A 287 -31.72 -16.66 30.93
CA THR A 287 -32.51 -16.07 32.02
C THR A 287 -31.69 -15.91 33.31
N ASP A 288 -30.47 -16.44 33.33
CA ASP A 288 -29.52 -16.30 34.44
C ASP A 288 -28.53 -15.16 34.15
N TRP A 289 -28.50 -14.18 35.05
CA TRP A 289 -27.80 -12.91 34.85
C TRP A 289 -26.68 -12.76 35.87
N THR A 290 -25.50 -12.42 35.37
CA THR A 290 -24.35 -12.06 36.19
C THR A 290 -24.05 -10.58 36.03
N SER A 291 -23.89 -9.89 37.16
CA SER A 291 -23.25 -8.58 37.17
C SER A 291 -21.76 -8.79 37.14
N LEU A 292 -21.07 -8.12 36.22
CA LEU A 292 -19.65 -8.29 36.07
C LEU A 292 -18.90 -7.13 36.75
N ASP A 293 -18.32 -7.40 37.92
CA ASP A 293 -17.44 -6.47 38.66
C ASP A 293 -15.98 -6.72 38.25
N PHE A 294 -15.38 -5.78 37.51
CA PHE A 294 -14.16 -6.04 36.73
C PHE A 294 -12.92 -5.29 37.21
N VAL A 295 -12.64 -5.20 38.50
CA VAL A 295 -11.33 -4.66 38.92
C VAL A 295 -10.19 -5.54 38.39
N HIS A 296 -10.39 -6.86 38.45
CA HIS A 296 -9.61 -7.87 37.77
C HIS A 296 -10.58 -8.83 37.09
N ASP A 297 -10.52 -8.94 35.76
CA ASP A 297 -11.32 -9.91 35.02
C ASP A 297 -10.68 -11.31 35.21
N PRO A 298 -11.35 -12.25 35.89
CA PRO A 298 -10.79 -13.57 36.17
C PRO A 298 -10.79 -14.48 34.94
N ALA A 299 -11.49 -14.11 33.86
CA ALA A 299 -11.50 -14.90 32.63
C ALA A 299 -10.08 -14.93 32.03
N PRO A 300 -9.55 -16.12 31.67
CA PRO A 300 -8.23 -16.22 31.06
C PRO A 300 -8.18 -15.37 29.79
N LEU A 301 -7.03 -14.74 29.51
CA LEU A 301 -6.82 -14.03 28.26
C LEU A 301 -6.39 -15.03 27.19
N PRO A 302 -7.21 -15.30 26.15
CA PRO A 302 -6.85 -16.23 25.10
C PRO A 302 -5.65 -15.69 24.31
N LYS A 303 -4.87 -16.60 23.71
CA LYS A 303 -3.80 -16.20 22.79
C LYS A 303 -4.41 -15.46 21.59
N PRO A 304 -3.76 -14.39 21.09
CA PRO A 304 -4.22 -13.71 19.90
C PRO A 304 -4.38 -14.64 18.71
N HIS A 305 -5.45 -14.45 17.95
CA HIS A 305 -5.60 -15.09 16.66
C HIS A 305 -4.59 -14.46 15.70
N THR A 306 -3.67 -15.28 15.18
CA THR A 306 -2.60 -14.86 14.28
C THR A 306 -2.77 -15.41 12.87
N SER A 307 -3.84 -16.17 12.59
CA SER A 307 -4.03 -16.77 11.27
C SER A 307 -4.46 -15.71 10.27
N ALA A 308 -3.72 -15.59 9.17
CA ALA A 308 -4.09 -14.81 7.99
C ALA A 308 -4.98 -15.61 7.01
N THR A 309 -5.34 -16.84 7.36
CA THR A 309 -6.23 -17.67 6.55
C THR A 309 -7.66 -17.19 6.71
N LEU A 310 -8.25 -16.69 5.61
CA LEU A 310 -9.68 -16.39 5.38
C LEU A 310 -10.67 -17.53 5.76
N MET A 311 -10.16 -18.65 6.29
CA MET A 311 -10.94 -19.83 6.65
C MET A 311 -10.87 -20.08 8.17
N PRO A 312 -12.00 -20.05 8.87
CA PRO A 312 -12.13 -20.36 10.28
C PRO A 312 -11.47 -21.69 10.66
N ASN A 313 -10.89 -21.77 11.86
CA ASN A 313 -10.36 -23.03 12.40
C ASN A 313 -11.40 -24.16 12.38
N ALA A 314 -12.70 -23.86 12.56
CA ALA A 314 -13.76 -24.86 12.46
C ALA A 314 -13.93 -25.43 11.03
N VAL A 315 -13.79 -24.59 10.00
CA VAL A 315 -13.77 -25.00 8.57
C VAL A 315 -12.52 -25.84 8.30
N GLN A 316 -11.36 -25.41 8.79
CA GLN A 316 -10.12 -26.14 8.62
C GLN A 316 -10.17 -27.51 9.30
N GLN A 317 -10.74 -27.60 10.51
CA GLN A 317 -10.93 -28.86 11.23
C GLN A 317 -11.93 -29.79 10.52
N ALA A 318 -13.03 -29.25 9.98
CA ALA A 318 -13.99 -30.02 9.19
C ALA A 318 -13.36 -30.57 7.89
N LEU A 319 -12.53 -29.76 7.21
CA LEU A 319 -11.80 -30.17 6.00
C LEU A 319 -10.63 -31.12 6.29
N GLN A 320 -10.13 -31.15 7.53
CA GLN A 320 -9.04 -32.03 7.99
C GLN A 320 -9.53 -33.30 8.69
N ALA A 321 -10.83 -33.43 8.96
CA ALA A 321 -11.40 -34.66 9.48
C ALA A 321 -11.33 -35.78 8.41
N ASP A 322 -10.42 -36.72 8.64
CA ASP A 322 -9.94 -37.69 7.66
C ASP A 322 -11.01 -38.72 7.21
N GLN A 323 -11.07 -38.90 5.89
CA GLN A 323 -11.43 -40.10 5.10
C GLN A 323 -12.66 -40.93 5.51
N GLY A 324 -13.80 -40.61 4.87
CA GLY A 324 -14.96 -41.52 4.83
C GLY A 324 -16.31 -40.82 4.73
N LEU A 325 -16.35 -39.50 4.85
CA LEU A 325 -17.57 -38.71 4.73
C LEU A 325 -17.93 -38.50 3.25
N ASP A 326 -19.21 -38.68 2.93
CA ASP A 326 -19.81 -38.35 1.64
C ASP A 326 -19.45 -36.91 1.26
N GLU A 327 -18.99 -36.69 0.02
CA GLU A 327 -18.67 -35.35 -0.51
C GLU A 327 -19.83 -34.36 -0.30
N SER A 328 -21.08 -34.87 -0.30
CA SER A 328 -22.30 -34.11 -0.01
C SER A 328 -22.37 -33.62 1.44
N GLN A 329 -21.94 -34.44 2.41
CA GLN A 329 -21.91 -34.09 3.84
C GLN A 329 -20.80 -33.10 4.16
N VAL A 330 -19.62 -33.26 3.56
CA VAL A 330 -18.51 -32.30 3.71
C VAL A 330 -18.92 -30.96 3.11
N PHE A 331 -19.60 -30.96 1.96
CA PHE A 331 -20.14 -29.75 1.36
C PHE A 331 -21.20 -29.08 2.24
N GLU A 332 -22.15 -29.82 2.81
CA GLU A 332 -23.14 -29.29 3.77
C GLU A 332 -22.48 -28.71 5.03
N GLN A 333 -21.49 -29.39 5.59
CA GLN A 333 -20.75 -28.90 6.76
C GLN A 333 -20.03 -27.60 6.45
N VAL A 334 -19.31 -27.52 5.32
CA VAL A 334 -18.64 -26.30 4.86
C VAL A 334 -19.66 -25.16 4.66
N VAL A 335 -20.82 -25.43 4.06
CA VAL A 335 -21.90 -24.44 3.89
C VAL A 335 -22.43 -23.92 5.22
N GLN A 336 -22.49 -24.75 6.26
CA GLN A 336 -22.97 -24.31 7.57
C GLN A 336 -22.03 -23.31 8.27
N VAL A 337 -20.73 -23.36 7.98
CA VAL A 337 -19.71 -22.51 8.62
C VAL A 337 -19.18 -21.38 7.73
N MET A 338 -19.68 -21.28 6.48
CA MET A 338 -19.34 -20.19 5.55
C MET A 338 -19.93 -18.85 6.03
N PRO A 339 -19.11 -17.78 6.17
CA PRO A 339 -19.60 -16.46 6.54
C PRO A 339 -20.48 -15.89 5.41
N ALA A 340 -21.68 -15.43 5.77
CA ALA A 340 -22.64 -14.88 4.82
C ALA A 340 -23.49 -13.80 5.50
N LEU A 341 -23.61 -12.66 4.83
CA LEU A 341 -24.40 -11.51 5.29
C LEU A 341 -25.86 -11.86 5.62
N ARG A 342 -26.42 -12.85 4.92
CA ARG A 342 -27.72 -13.46 5.22
C ARG A 342 -27.63 -14.98 5.15
N ALA A 343 -27.06 -15.59 6.17
CA ALA A 343 -26.82 -17.04 6.25
C ALA A 343 -28.05 -17.90 5.88
N GLU A 344 -29.26 -17.46 6.23
CA GLU A 344 -30.51 -18.14 5.90
C GLU A 344 -30.86 -18.11 4.40
N GLN A 345 -30.60 -16.98 3.74
CA GLN A 345 -30.83 -16.81 2.30
C GLN A 345 -29.77 -17.56 1.49
N THR A 346 -28.51 -17.52 1.92
CA THR A 346 -27.43 -18.29 1.30
C THR A 346 -27.67 -19.80 1.40
N ARG A 347 -28.15 -20.30 2.55
CA ARG A 347 -28.56 -21.70 2.71
C ARG A 347 -29.68 -22.09 1.75
N SER A 348 -30.72 -21.25 1.63
CA SER A 348 -31.85 -21.51 0.73
C SER A 348 -31.43 -21.51 -0.75
N MET A 349 -30.55 -20.59 -1.15
CA MET A 349 -29.98 -20.54 -2.50
C MET A 349 -29.13 -21.77 -2.82
N VAL A 350 -28.28 -22.19 -1.88
CA VAL A 350 -27.40 -23.36 -2.06
C VAL A 350 -28.22 -24.66 -2.10
N ALA A 351 -29.26 -24.78 -1.27
CA ALA A 351 -30.17 -25.92 -1.31
C ALA A 351 -30.91 -26.02 -2.65
N GLU A 352 -31.42 -24.90 -3.19
CA GLU A 352 -32.05 -24.86 -4.52
C GLU A 352 -31.05 -25.21 -5.64
N PHE A 353 -29.78 -24.78 -5.52
CA PHE A 353 -28.71 -25.13 -6.45
C PHE A 353 -28.40 -26.64 -6.45
N ILE A 354 -28.27 -27.25 -5.27
CA ILE A 354 -28.01 -28.70 -5.14
C ILE A 354 -29.20 -29.49 -5.70
N ALA A 355 -30.43 -29.07 -5.39
CA ALA A 355 -31.64 -29.77 -5.81
C ALA A 355 -31.93 -29.65 -7.32
N ASN A 356 -31.59 -28.52 -7.95
CA ASN A 356 -31.86 -28.25 -9.36
C ASN A 356 -30.75 -27.40 -10.03
N PRO A 357 -29.56 -27.98 -10.26
CA PRO A 357 -28.42 -27.25 -10.81
C PRO A 357 -28.68 -26.70 -12.22
N LEU A 358 -29.51 -27.39 -13.01
CA LEU A 358 -29.96 -26.91 -14.33
C LEU A 358 -30.78 -25.62 -14.24
N ARG A 359 -31.67 -25.50 -13.25
CA ARG A 359 -32.53 -24.34 -13.07
C ARG A 359 -31.71 -23.11 -12.70
N PHE A 360 -30.75 -23.28 -11.78
CA PHE A 360 -29.82 -22.24 -11.35
C PHE A 360 -28.87 -21.79 -12.47
N LEU A 361 -28.27 -22.73 -13.20
CA LEU A 361 -27.39 -22.40 -14.33
C LEU A 361 -28.15 -21.72 -15.47
N ASN A 362 -29.42 -22.08 -15.70
CA ASN A 362 -30.27 -21.41 -16.69
C ASN A 362 -30.66 -19.98 -16.29
N SER A 363 -30.71 -19.67 -14.99
CA SER A 363 -31.03 -18.33 -14.49
C SER A 363 -29.83 -17.37 -14.45
N LEU A 364 -28.61 -17.88 -14.68
CA LEU A 364 -27.39 -17.10 -14.67
C LEU A 364 -26.94 -16.76 -16.10
N ASP A 365 -26.72 -15.47 -16.37
CA ASP A 365 -26.03 -15.03 -17.59
C ASP A 365 -24.52 -15.28 -17.43
N LEU A 366 -24.11 -16.54 -17.62
CA LEU A 366 -22.72 -17.00 -17.48
C LEU A 366 -21.75 -16.22 -18.39
N ARG A 367 -22.24 -15.73 -19.53
CA ARG A 367 -21.46 -14.90 -20.44
C ARG A 367 -21.18 -13.55 -19.78
N ARG A 368 -22.22 -12.86 -19.33
CA ARG A 368 -22.10 -11.55 -18.67
C ARG A 368 -21.32 -11.64 -17.37
N LEU A 369 -21.47 -12.72 -16.60
CA LEU A 369 -20.70 -12.98 -15.37
C LEU A 369 -19.20 -13.14 -15.65
N VAL A 370 -18.80 -14.00 -16.60
CA VAL A 370 -17.39 -14.19 -16.96
C VAL A 370 -16.81 -12.91 -17.58
N GLU A 371 -17.58 -12.19 -18.38
CA GLU A 371 -17.18 -10.90 -18.94
C GLU A 371 -17.02 -9.81 -17.84
N ALA A 372 -17.91 -9.77 -16.84
CA ALA A 372 -17.82 -8.86 -15.69
C ALA A 372 -16.62 -9.19 -14.79
N LEU A 373 -16.38 -10.48 -14.49
CA LEU A 373 -15.20 -10.94 -13.75
C LEU A 373 -13.90 -10.67 -14.50
N LEU A 374 -13.90 -10.79 -15.83
CA LEU A 374 -12.76 -10.39 -16.68
C LEU A 374 -12.60 -8.86 -16.76
N ARG A 375 -13.67 -8.07 -16.65
CA ARG A 375 -13.61 -6.61 -16.62
C ARG A 375 -13.06 -6.10 -15.28
N ARG A 376 -13.45 -6.72 -14.16
CA ARG A 376 -12.91 -6.49 -12.81
C ARG A 376 -11.59 -7.23 -12.53
N SER A 377 -11.05 -7.96 -13.52
CA SER A 377 -9.83 -8.79 -13.35
C SER A 377 -8.55 -8.03 -13.02
N ARG A 378 -8.59 -6.69 -12.93
CA ARG A 378 -7.51 -5.86 -12.38
C ARG A 378 -7.35 -6.02 -10.86
N GLU A 379 -8.41 -6.46 -10.17
CA GLU A 379 -8.46 -6.71 -8.72
C GLU A 379 -8.16 -8.19 -8.36
N LEU A 380 -8.05 -9.07 -9.38
CA LEU A 380 -7.88 -10.51 -9.19
C LEU A 380 -6.45 -10.96 -9.54
N PRO A 381 -5.90 -11.98 -8.85
CA PRO A 381 -4.57 -12.52 -9.15
C PRO A 381 -4.45 -12.99 -10.60
N ARG A 382 -3.33 -12.67 -11.26
CA ARG A 382 -3.10 -12.87 -12.72
C ARG A 382 -3.34 -14.30 -13.21
N LYS A 383 -3.13 -15.31 -12.35
CA LYS A 383 -3.40 -16.72 -12.65
C LYS A 383 -4.90 -17.03 -12.71
N LEU A 384 -5.69 -16.44 -11.81
CA LEU A 384 -7.15 -16.52 -11.85
C LEU A 384 -7.69 -15.82 -13.11
N VAL A 385 -7.08 -14.71 -13.53
CA VAL A 385 -7.42 -14.05 -14.80
C VAL A 385 -7.10 -14.93 -16.01
N ALA A 386 -5.97 -15.65 -15.99
CA ALA A 386 -5.61 -16.60 -17.03
C ALA A 386 -6.57 -17.79 -17.09
N GLU A 387 -6.95 -18.33 -15.93
CA GLU A 387 -7.97 -19.38 -15.79
C GLU A 387 -9.36 -18.88 -16.22
N LEU A 388 -9.76 -17.67 -15.86
CA LEU A 388 -11.01 -17.04 -16.33
C LEU A 388 -11.01 -16.82 -17.85
N ARG A 389 -9.85 -16.48 -18.44
CA ARG A 389 -9.70 -16.39 -19.90
C ARG A 389 -9.71 -17.76 -20.58
N LEU A 390 -9.20 -18.79 -19.91
CA LEU A 390 -9.22 -20.17 -20.39
C LEU A 390 -10.64 -20.77 -20.29
N LEU A 391 -11.31 -20.51 -19.18
CA LEU A 391 -12.73 -20.80 -18.93
C LEU A 391 -13.61 -20.09 -19.96
N ARG A 392 -13.42 -18.79 -20.21
CA ARG A 392 -14.11 -18.06 -21.30
C ARG A 392 -13.97 -18.80 -22.64
N ARG A 393 -12.76 -19.22 -23.00
CA ARG A 393 -12.49 -19.94 -24.26
C ARG A 393 -13.18 -21.31 -24.32
N HIS A 394 -13.32 -22.00 -23.18
CA HIS A 394 -14.02 -23.29 -23.11
C HIS A 394 -15.55 -23.10 -23.11
N LEU A 395 -16.05 -22.08 -22.42
CA LEU A 395 -17.47 -21.76 -22.33
C LEU A 395 -18.02 -21.14 -23.62
N GLN A 396 -17.21 -20.45 -24.43
CA GLN A 396 -17.58 -19.88 -25.74
C GLN A 396 -18.28 -20.87 -26.69
N ARG A 397 -18.02 -22.17 -26.55
CA ARG A 397 -18.64 -23.23 -27.37
C ARG A 397 -19.86 -23.90 -26.72
N THR A 398 -20.13 -23.60 -25.45
CA THR A 398 -21.13 -24.27 -24.61
C THR A 398 -22.12 -23.32 -23.94
N TRP A 399 -21.98 -22.01 -24.14
CA TRP A 399 -22.87 -20.96 -23.60
C TRP A 399 -24.35 -21.18 -23.91
N GLU A 400 -24.66 -21.74 -25.07
CA GLU A 400 -26.04 -21.93 -25.52
C GLU A 400 -26.65 -23.28 -25.08
N ASN A 401 -25.88 -24.16 -24.42
CA ASN A 401 -26.38 -25.47 -23.98
C ASN A 401 -25.83 -25.87 -22.59
N PRO A 402 -26.55 -25.53 -21.50
CA PRO A 402 -26.18 -25.86 -20.11
C PRO A 402 -26.11 -27.36 -19.82
N GLN A 403 -26.81 -28.20 -20.58
CA GLN A 403 -26.72 -29.67 -20.45
C GLN A 403 -25.36 -30.21 -20.93
N LEU A 404 -24.73 -29.54 -21.90
CA LEU A 404 -23.38 -29.86 -22.36
C LEU A 404 -22.29 -29.49 -21.33
N LEU A 405 -22.57 -28.51 -20.46
CA LEU A 405 -21.73 -28.12 -19.32
C LEU A 405 -21.77 -29.16 -18.20
N LEU A 406 -22.96 -29.63 -17.85
CA LEU A 406 -23.17 -30.68 -16.84
C LEU A 406 -22.57 -32.03 -17.27
N SER A 407 -22.70 -32.39 -18.55
CA SER A 407 -22.14 -33.65 -19.08
C SER A 407 -20.62 -33.66 -19.24
N ARG A 408 -19.93 -32.50 -19.23
CA ARG A 408 -18.46 -32.39 -19.34
C ARG A 408 -17.72 -32.31 -18.01
N GLY A 409 -18.43 -32.45 -16.89
CA GLY A 409 -17.85 -32.83 -15.60
C GLY A 409 -18.21 -31.89 -14.47
N LEU A 410 -18.66 -32.49 -13.36
CA LEU A 410 -18.88 -31.86 -12.05
C LEU A 410 -17.77 -30.89 -11.66
N ARG A 411 -16.50 -31.13 -12.04
CA ARG A 411 -15.37 -30.22 -11.79
C ARG A 411 -15.56 -28.79 -12.33
N ILE A 412 -16.15 -28.61 -13.52
CA ILE A 412 -16.35 -27.27 -14.08
C ILE A 412 -17.46 -26.55 -13.31
N VAL A 413 -18.51 -27.29 -12.93
CA VAL A 413 -19.61 -26.79 -12.10
C VAL A 413 -19.13 -26.44 -10.70
N SER A 414 -18.28 -27.27 -10.08
CA SER A 414 -17.66 -27.02 -8.79
C SER A 414 -16.72 -25.81 -8.84
N VAL A 415 -15.93 -25.64 -9.90
CA VAL A 415 -15.06 -24.46 -10.05
C VAL A 415 -15.87 -23.18 -10.27
N ILE A 416 -16.92 -23.21 -11.09
CA ILE A 416 -17.82 -22.06 -11.27
C ILE A 416 -18.55 -21.72 -9.97
N ALA A 417 -19.07 -22.73 -9.26
CA ALA A 417 -19.71 -22.54 -7.96
C ALA A 417 -18.73 -22.00 -6.92
N LEU A 418 -17.52 -22.57 -6.84
CA LEU A 418 -16.47 -22.09 -5.94
C LEU A 418 -16.07 -20.65 -6.27
N VAL A 419 -15.94 -20.29 -7.54
CA VAL A 419 -15.63 -18.93 -7.99
C VAL A 419 -16.77 -17.95 -7.70
N ILE A 420 -18.04 -18.35 -7.85
CA ILE A 420 -19.21 -17.52 -7.52
C ILE A 420 -19.33 -17.34 -6.00
N ILE A 421 -19.13 -18.42 -5.23
CA ILE A 421 -19.11 -18.39 -3.77
C ILE A 421 -17.94 -17.53 -3.27
N LEU A 422 -16.74 -17.66 -3.86
CA LEU A 422 -15.56 -16.84 -3.57
C LEU A 422 -15.73 -15.38 -3.98
N ALA A 423 -16.40 -15.10 -5.11
CA ALA A 423 -16.68 -13.73 -5.55
C ALA A 423 -17.70 -13.05 -4.63
N ASN A 424 -18.72 -13.78 -4.17
CA ASN A 424 -19.66 -13.30 -3.14
C ASN A 424 -18.99 -13.15 -1.76
N LEU A 425 -17.95 -13.94 -1.46
CA LEU A 425 -17.11 -13.82 -0.25
C LEU A 425 -16.22 -12.57 -0.27
N LEU A 426 -15.67 -12.20 -1.42
CA LEU A 426 -14.79 -11.04 -1.58
C LEU A 426 -15.58 -9.72 -1.72
N HIS A 427 -16.79 -9.77 -2.27
CA HIS A 427 -17.69 -8.62 -2.41
C HIS A 427 -19.14 -9.05 -2.22
N PRO A 428 -19.62 -9.14 -0.97
CA PRO A 428 -21.04 -9.38 -0.76
C PRO A 428 -21.84 -8.18 -1.30
N ASP A 429 -22.76 -8.44 -2.22
CA ASP A 429 -23.72 -7.49 -2.83
C ASP A 429 -23.27 -6.53 -3.96
N THR A 430 -22.31 -6.91 -4.81
CA THR A 430 -22.14 -6.19 -6.11
C THR A 430 -22.93 -6.78 -7.28
N THR A 431 -23.55 -7.95 -7.13
CA THR A 431 -24.06 -8.72 -8.28
C THR A 431 -25.56 -8.55 -8.58
N TYR A 432 -26.34 -7.85 -7.74
CA TYR A 432 -27.82 -7.80 -7.89
C TYR A 432 -28.50 -6.43 -7.91
N ALA A 433 -27.79 -5.31 -8.13
CA ALA A 433 -28.47 -4.02 -8.39
C ALA A 433 -27.84 -3.21 -9.56
N LYS A 434 -28.62 -3.12 -10.66
CA LYS A 434 -28.79 -2.05 -11.69
C LYS A 434 -27.52 -1.33 -12.21
N GLY A 435 -27.24 -1.11 -13.49
CA GLY A 435 -27.93 -1.19 -14.78
C GLY A 435 -27.06 -0.37 -15.77
N ASP A 436 -26.93 -0.80 -17.02
CA ASP A 436 -26.05 -0.20 -18.04
C ASP A 436 -26.40 1.26 -18.40
N THR A 437 -25.38 2.11 -18.56
CA THR A 437 -25.31 3.09 -19.66
C THR A 437 -23.88 3.18 -20.20
N SER A 438 -23.81 3.44 -21.50
CA SER A 438 -22.70 3.20 -22.41
C SER A 438 -21.94 4.47 -22.82
N ALA A 439 -20.61 4.40 -22.86
CA ALA A 439 -19.65 5.06 -23.78
C ALA A 439 -18.24 4.70 -23.26
N GLY A 440 -17.14 4.50 -23.97
CA GLY A 440 -16.76 4.64 -25.37
C GLY A 440 -15.23 4.50 -25.42
N SER A 441 -14.72 3.63 -26.29
CA SER A 441 -13.35 3.60 -26.86
C SER A 441 -12.09 3.67 -25.96
N GLY A 442 -11.44 2.50 -25.81
CA GLY A 442 -10.09 2.23 -26.32
C GLY A 442 -8.94 3.20 -26.04
N ALA A 443 -8.02 2.80 -25.15
CA ALA A 443 -6.61 3.12 -25.26
C ALA A 443 -5.76 1.96 -24.72
N THR A 444 -4.98 1.35 -25.60
CA THR A 444 -3.86 0.44 -25.32
C THR A 444 -2.85 1.15 -24.43
N SER A 445 -2.56 0.60 -23.25
CA SER A 445 -1.54 1.09 -22.33
C SER A 445 -0.14 0.76 -22.84
N SER A 446 0.38 1.59 -23.73
CA SER A 446 1.81 1.77 -23.94
C SER A 446 2.30 2.82 -22.95
N GLN A 447 2.67 2.40 -21.73
CA GLN A 447 3.30 3.31 -20.77
C GLN A 447 4.77 3.50 -21.14
N SER A 448 5.10 4.77 -21.38
CA SER A 448 6.39 5.30 -21.80
C SER A 448 7.44 5.10 -20.71
N MET A 449 8.47 4.30 -20.99
CA MET A 449 9.73 4.38 -20.26
C MET A 449 10.44 5.67 -20.70
N VAL A 450 10.50 6.66 -19.83
CA VAL A 450 11.36 7.84 -19.99
C VAL A 450 12.81 7.36 -19.97
N ARG A 451 13.33 7.00 -21.14
CA ARG A 451 14.76 6.77 -21.32
C ARG A 451 15.41 8.12 -21.61
N THR A 452 15.77 8.85 -20.56
CA THR A 452 16.68 9.99 -20.68
C THR A 452 17.99 9.51 -21.31
N ASN A 453 18.47 10.18 -22.36
CA ASN A 453 19.75 9.83 -23.02
C ASN A 453 20.98 10.34 -22.29
N SER A 454 20.82 10.47 -20.98
CA SER A 454 21.85 10.83 -20.05
C SER A 454 21.69 9.82 -18.93
N PRO A 455 22.70 9.04 -18.56
CA PRO A 455 22.64 8.14 -17.39
C PRO A 455 22.49 8.90 -16.05
N TYR A 456 22.02 10.16 -16.10
CA TYR A 456 22.15 11.19 -15.09
C TYR A 456 20.83 11.88 -14.71
N ASP A 457 19.72 11.66 -15.41
CA ASP A 457 18.43 12.27 -15.06
C ASP A 457 17.38 11.20 -14.75
N VAL A 458 17.15 10.96 -13.46
CA VAL A 458 16.04 10.13 -12.95
C VAL A 458 14.95 11.06 -12.42
N VAL A 459 13.85 11.15 -13.16
CA VAL A 459 12.59 11.65 -12.64
C VAL A 459 12.05 10.59 -11.67
N GLN A 460 11.68 10.98 -10.45
CA GLN A 460 11.27 10.07 -9.38
C GLN A 460 9.95 9.35 -9.73
N ALA A 461 10.05 8.18 -10.37
CA ALA A 461 8.93 7.25 -10.50
C ALA A 461 8.64 6.56 -9.15
N PRO A 462 7.39 6.16 -8.87
CA PRO A 462 7.09 5.36 -7.67
C PRO A 462 7.72 3.95 -7.73
N PRO A 463 7.87 3.26 -6.58
CA PRO A 463 8.26 1.85 -6.56
C PRO A 463 7.26 1.00 -7.35
N SER A 464 7.75 0.07 -8.17
CA SER A 464 6.91 -0.83 -8.98
C SER A 464 6.81 -2.22 -8.35
N THR A 465 5.71 -2.93 -8.63
CA THR A 465 5.53 -4.33 -8.23
C THR A 465 5.94 -5.28 -9.36
N VAL A 466 6.39 -6.49 -9.02
CA VAL A 466 6.80 -7.51 -10.00
C VAL A 466 5.60 -7.95 -10.84
N GLU A 467 5.76 -7.92 -12.16
CA GLU A 467 4.68 -8.12 -13.13
C GLU A 467 4.91 -9.30 -14.10
N GLY A 468 6.17 -9.54 -14.42
CA GLY A 468 6.69 -10.47 -15.42
C GLY A 468 7.09 -11.81 -14.83
N ARG A 469 7.39 -12.76 -15.71
CA ARG A 469 7.64 -14.16 -15.35
C ARG A 469 9.11 -14.47 -15.03
N GLY A 470 10.00 -13.48 -15.04
CA GLY A 470 11.44 -13.66 -14.87
C GLY A 470 11.80 -14.39 -13.59
N PHE A 471 11.15 -14.03 -12.48
CA PHE A 471 11.35 -14.67 -11.17
C PHE A 471 10.78 -16.09 -11.08
N SER A 472 9.75 -16.42 -11.86
CA SER A 472 9.16 -17.77 -11.92
C SER A 472 9.88 -18.76 -12.83
N SER A 473 10.85 -18.30 -13.64
CA SER A 473 11.48 -19.14 -14.66
C SER A 473 12.51 -20.10 -14.06
N GLY A 474 12.56 -21.34 -14.56
CA GLY A 474 13.65 -22.29 -14.25
C GLY A 474 15.04 -21.82 -14.74
N THR A 475 15.09 -20.69 -15.43
CA THR A 475 16.29 -20.01 -15.94
C THR A 475 16.69 -18.79 -15.10
N TYR A 476 16.00 -18.49 -13.97
CA TYR A 476 16.42 -17.43 -13.06
C TYR A 476 17.88 -17.65 -12.61
N GLY A 477 18.71 -16.63 -12.79
CA GLY A 477 20.15 -16.71 -12.53
C GLY A 477 20.93 -17.64 -13.48
N ARG A 478 20.31 -18.14 -14.56
CA ARG A 478 20.91 -19.07 -15.54
C ARG A 478 20.72 -18.53 -16.96
N GLY A 479 21.65 -17.69 -17.40
CA GLY A 479 21.67 -17.13 -18.77
C GLY A 479 20.69 -15.98 -19.03
N SER A 480 19.90 -15.58 -18.03
CA SER A 480 19.04 -14.40 -18.08
C SER A 480 19.19 -13.51 -16.85
N VAL A 481 19.25 -12.20 -17.08
CA VAL A 481 19.19 -11.15 -16.06
C VAL A 481 17.78 -10.57 -16.02
N ILE A 482 17.31 -10.18 -14.83
CA ILE A 482 15.94 -9.69 -14.63
C ILE A 482 15.91 -8.24 -14.13
N ASP A 483 14.83 -7.51 -14.40
CA ASP A 483 14.58 -6.15 -13.88
C ASP A 483 13.51 -6.13 -12.76
N GLU A 484 13.16 -4.93 -12.30
CA GLU A 484 12.14 -4.73 -11.24
C GLU A 484 10.75 -5.27 -11.62
N TYR A 485 10.45 -5.31 -12.91
CA TYR A 485 9.20 -5.83 -13.42
C TYR A 485 9.24 -7.34 -13.60
N GLY A 486 10.39 -8.01 -13.46
CA GLY A 486 10.54 -9.43 -13.77
C GLY A 486 10.59 -9.71 -15.27
N SER A 487 11.00 -8.73 -16.08
CA SER A 487 11.34 -8.92 -17.49
C SER A 487 12.72 -9.58 -17.59
N ALA A 488 12.84 -10.63 -18.39
CA ALA A 488 14.10 -11.33 -18.59
C ALA A 488 14.84 -10.78 -19.82
N TYR A 489 16.15 -10.57 -19.68
CA TYR A 489 17.05 -10.14 -20.72
C TYR A 489 18.23 -11.12 -20.85
N PRO A 490 18.92 -11.16 -22.01
CA PRO A 490 20.19 -11.88 -22.12
C PRO A 490 21.19 -11.40 -21.08
N THR A 491 21.84 -12.35 -20.38
CA THR A 491 22.87 -12.00 -19.40
C THR A 491 24.08 -11.36 -20.07
N ARG A 492 24.64 -10.35 -19.42
CA ARG A 492 25.95 -9.79 -19.77
C ARG A 492 26.98 -10.41 -18.82
N ARG A 493 28.12 -10.82 -19.38
CA ARG A 493 29.24 -11.39 -18.63
C ARG A 493 30.27 -10.32 -18.34
N TYR A 494 30.74 -10.30 -17.10
CA TYR A 494 31.75 -9.37 -16.63
C TYR A 494 32.94 -10.14 -16.08
N ARG A 495 34.15 -9.70 -16.41
CA ARG A 495 35.39 -10.21 -15.84
C ARG A 495 35.98 -9.18 -14.91
N TYR A 496 36.37 -9.57 -13.70
CA TYR A 496 36.99 -8.66 -12.72
C TYR A 496 37.87 -9.44 -11.72
N TYR A 497 38.57 -8.70 -10.88
CA TYR A 497 39.56 -9.16 -9.89
C TYR A 497 39.37 -8.36 -8.60
N GLY A 498 38.64 -8.91 -7.62
CA GLY A 498 38.26 -8.16 -6.42
C GLY A 498 39.42 -7.49 -5.65
N SER A 499 40.65 -7.99 -5.80
CA SER A 499 41.87 -7.43 -5.16
C SER A 499 42.27 -6.03 -5.65
N TYR A 500 41.90 -5.62 -6.87
CA TYR A 500 42.34 -4.34 -7.45
C TYR A 500 41.32 -3.21 -7.37
N TYR A 501 40.04 -3.54 -7.14
CA TYR A 501 38.92 -2.61 -7.32
C TYR A 501 38.41 -1.96 -6.04
N GLY A 502 39.04 -2.23 -4.89
CA GLY A 502 38.60 -1.73 -3.58
C GLY A 502 39.73 -1.29 -2.65
N GLY A 503 39.40 -0.38 -1.72
CA GLY A 503 40.30 0.12 -0.68
C GLY A 503 41.49 0.92 -1.22
N SER A 504 42.63 0.87 -0.53
CA SER A 504 43.86 1.55 -0.95
C SER A 504 44.64 0.83 -2.07
N SER A 505 44.14 -0.32 -2.57
CA SER A 505 44.85 -1.18 -3.53
C SER A 505 45.10 -0.50 -4.88
N TYR A 506 44.21 0.41 -5.31
CA TYR A 506 44.40 1.18 -6.55
C TYR A 506 45.70 2.01 -6.54
N ARG A 507 46.19 2.41 -5.36
CA ARG A 507 47.44 3.18 -5.21
C ARG A 507 48.70 2.36 -5.49
N ASN A 508 48.59 1.04 -5.38
CA ASN A 508 49.70 0.10 -5.59
C ASN A 508 49.51 -0.73 -6.86
N TYR A 509 48.49 -0.45 -7.67
CA TYR A 509 48.24 -1.18 -8.89
C TYR A 509 49.34 -0.92 -9.91
N ASN A 510 50.01 -1.98 -10.34
CA ASN A 510 50.97 -1.95 -11.42
C ASN A 510 50.50 -2.88 -12.53
N ARG A 511 50.12 -2.32 -13.67
CA ARG A 511 49.62 -3.08 -14.83
C ARG A 511 50.62 -4.10 -15.38
N ASN A 512 51.92 -3.86 -15.19
CA ASN A 512 52.97 -4.79 -15.62
C ASN A 512 53.08 -6.03 -14.69
N GLN A 513 52.43 -5.99 -13.53
CA GLN A 513 52.35 -7.09 -12.57
C GLN A 513 50.93 -7.66 -12.62
N ARG A 514 50.66 -8.42 -13.70
CA ARG A 514 49.39 -9.13 -13.83
C ARG A 514 49.20 -10.11 -12.66
N PRO A 515 47.95 -10.33 -12.21
CA PRO A 515 47.63 -11.33 -11.21
C PRO A 515 48.04 -12.71 -11.75
N SER A 516 48.56 -13.59 -10.89
CA SER A 516 48.79 -15.00 -11.25
C SER A 516 47.51 -15.82 -11.28
N GLU A 517 46.46 -15.29 -10.68
CA GLU A 517 45.11 -15.87 -10.58
C GLU A 517 44.27 -15.47 -11.81
N ASP A 518 43.34 -16.33 -12.21
CA ASP A 518 42.41 -16.07 -13.31
C ASP A 518 41.35 -15.02 -12.90
N PRO A 519 40.79 -14.23 -13.84
CA PRO A 519 39.75 -13.26 -13.52
C PRO A 519 38.48 -13.99 -13.07
N ASN A 520 37.80 -13.43 -12.06
CA ASN A 520 36.46 -13.87 -11.71
C ASN A 520 35.52 -13.54 -12.87
N GLU A 521 34.75 -14.53 -13.32
CA GLU A 521 33.63 -14.30 -14.23
C GLU A 521 32.35 -14.15 -13.40
N GLY A 522 31.72 -12.97 -13.49
CA GLY A 522 30.44 -12.67 -12.86
C GLY A 522 29.35 -12.49 -13.91
N ASP A 523 28.30 -13.30 -13.83
CA ASP A 523 27.05 -13.05 -14.56
C ASP A 523 26.26 -11.95 -13.83
N ALA A 524 25.66 -11.03 -14.60
CA ALA A 524 24.69 -10.09 -14.06
C ALA A 524 23.46 -10.86 -13.54
N LEU A 525 23.10 -10.63 -12.27
CA LEU A 525 21.92 -11.24 -11.67
C LEU A 525 20.68 -10.34 -11.82
N TYR A 526 20.89 -9.02 -11.76
CA TYR A 526 19.83 -8.04 -11.81
C TYR A 526 20.18 -6.86 -12.72
N ARG A 527 19.18 -6.32 -13.42
CA ARG A 527 19.31 -5.18 -14.31
C ARG A 527 18.59 -3.99 -13.68
N LEU A 528 19.37 -3.06 -13.15
CA LEU A 528 18.85 -1.85 -12.51
C LEU A 528 18.32 -0.86 -13.56
N THR A 529 19.09 -0.66 -14.63
CA THR A 529 18.72 0.13 -15.81
C THR A 529 19.24 -0.58 -17.07
N PRO A 530 18.85 -0.20 -18.30
CA PRO A 530 19.34 -0.88 -19.50
C PRO A 530 20.88 -0.94 -19.64
N GLU A 531 21.58 0.00 -19.03
CA GLU A 531 23.04 0.12 -19.00
C GLU A 531 23.66 -0.33 -17.67
N THR A 532 22.89 -0.39 -16.58
CA THR A 532 23.38 -0.69 -15.23
C THR A 532 22.95 -2.09 -14.79
N ASP A 533 23.93 -2.96 -14.58
CA ASP A 533 23.72 -4.32 -14.11
C ASP A 533 24.31 -4.47 -12.69
N ILE A 534 23.71 -5.36 -11.89
CA ILE A 534 24.17 -5.73 -10.55
C ILE A 534 24.67 -7.17 -10.62
N LEU A 535 25.93 -7.34 -10.25
CA LEU A 535 26.58 -8.64 -10.23
C LEU A 535 26.12 -9.45 -9.01
N ALA A 536 26.27 -10.78 -9.06
CA ALA A 536 25.84 -11.67 -7.98
C ALA A 536 26.53 -11.40 -6.62
N ASN A 537 27.69 -10.75 -6.62
CA ASN A 537 28.42 -10.31 -5.41
C ASN A 537 27.97 -8.92 -4.89
N GLY A 538 26.99 -8.28 -5.55
CA GLY A 538 26.51 -6.94 -5.23
C GLY A 538 27.32 -5.80 -5.83
N GLU A 539 28.31 -6.05 -6.69
CA GLU A 539 28.99 -4.96 -7.40
C GLU A 539 28.06 -4.31 -8.43
N VAL A 540 28.14 -2.98 -8.52
CA VAL A 540 27.35 -2.19 -9.46
C VAL A 540 28.20 -1.82 -10.66
N VAL A 541 27.78 -2.27 -11.85
CA VAL A 541 28.50 -2.04 -13.10
C VAL A 541 27.65 -1.29 -14.12
N ILE A 542 28.24 -0.33 -14.81
CA ILE A 542 27.61 0.43 -15.89
C ILE A 542 28.34 0.10 -17.19
N SER A 543 27.64 -0.48 -18.16
CA SER A 543 28.20 -0.76 -19.49
C SER A 543 28.49 0.55 -20.22
N LEU A 544 29.76 0.76 -20.59
CA LEU A 544 30.17 1.91 -21.39
C LEU A 544 30.20 1.54 -22.87
N THR A 545 30.86 0.43 -23.18
CA THR A 545 31.04 -0.12 -24.54
C THR A 545 30.95 -1.66 -24.47
N ASP A 546 30.99 -2.33 -25.61
CA ASP A 546 31.08 -3.80 -25.65
C ASP A 546 32.44 -4.32 -25.13
N GLN A 547 33.43 -3.42 -24.99
CA GLN A 547 34.81 -3.74 -24.59
C GLN A 547 35.18 -3.21 -23.20
N ALA A 548 34.34 -2.37 -22.59
CA ALA A 548 34.64 -1.75 -21.31
C ALA A 548 33.39 -1.40 -20.52
N TYR A 549 33.50 -1.48 -19.19
CA TYR A 549 32.45 -1.09 -18.26
C TYR A 549 33.03 -0.30 -17.08
N LEU A 550 32.16 0.47 -16.42
CA LEU A 550 32.49 1.25 -15.24
C LEU A 550 32.03 0.49 -13.99
N LEU A 551 32.95 0.20 -13.08
CA LEU A 551 32.67 -0.38 -11.77
C LEU A 551 32.59 0.73 -10.71
N LEU A 552 31.47 0.77 -9.98
CA LEU A 552 31.24 1.73 -8.89
C LEU A 552 31.65 1.09 -7.56
N ALA A 553 32.74 1.57 -6.96
CA ALA A 553 33.24 1.11 -5.66
C ALA A 553 33.31 2.24 -4.62
N ASP A 554 33.45 1.87 -3.35
CA ASP A 554 33.44 2.78 -2.18
C ASP A 554 34.42 3.97 -2.27
N GLN A 555 35.63 3.79 -2.81
CA GLN A 555 36.63 4.87 -2.81
C GLN A 555 36.92 5.48 -4.18
N VAL A 556 36.89 4.69 -5.24
CA VAL A 556 37.21 5.10 -6.62
C VAL A 556 36.24 4.44 -7.59
N MET A 557 36.07 5.03 -8.76
CA MET A 557 35.44 4.32 -9.87
C MET A 557 36.50 3.77 -10.80
N THR A 558 36.22 2.62 -11.40
CA THR A 558 37.21 1.97 -12.25
C THR A 558 36.61 1.63 -13.60
N VAL A 559 37.27 2.06 -14.67
CA VAL A 559 36.95 1.56 -16.01
C VAL A 559 37.72 0.27 -16.20
N VAL A 560 37.00 -0.81 -16.48
CA VAL A 560 37.52 -2.17 -16.56
C VAL A 560 37.40 -2.67 -17.99
N ASP A 561 38.43 -3.37 -18.46
CA ASP A 561 38.41 -4.08 -19.74
C ASP A 561 37.50 -5.29 -19.62
N ALA A 562 36.50 -5.40 -20.49
CA ALA A 562 35.54 -6.51 -20.46
C ALA A 562 36.18 -7.85 -20.84
N GLU A 563 37.31 -7.83 -21.57
CA GLU A 563 37.97 -9.03 -22.10
C GLU A 563 38.85 -9.71 -21.04
N ASP A 564 39.74 -8.98 -20.38
CA ASP A 564 40.68 -9.56 -19.40
C ASP A 564 40.34 -9.21 -17.94
N GLY A 565 39.38 -8.30 -17.74
CA GLY A 565 38.91 -7.88 -16.44
C GLY A 565 39.91 -7.04 -15.66
N LEU A 566 40.92 -6.42 -16.31
CA LEU A 566 41.91 -5.55 -15.68
C LEU A 566 41.48 -4.07 -15.66
N PRO A 567 41.95 -3.28 -14.66
CA PRO A 567 41.72 -1.84 -14.64
C PRO A 567 42.39 -1.15 -15.85
N ILE A 568 41.61 -0.39 -16.62
CA ILE A 568 42.10 0.53 -17.67
C ILE A 568 42.47 1.87 -17.04
N VAL A 569 41.56 2.46 -16.26
CA VAL A 569 41.76 3.73 -15.56
C VAL A 569 40.96 3.78 -14.27
N PHE A 570 41.54 4.38 -13.23
CA PHE A 570 40.86 4.76 -12.00
C PHE A 570 40.44 6.22 -12.07
N LEU A 571 39.22 6.49 -11.62
CA LEU A 571 38.56 7.78 -11.71
C LEU A 571 38.15 8.25 -10.32
N GLN A 572 38.13 9.56 -10.13
CA GLN A 572 37.56 10.17 -8.93
C GLN A 572 36.13 9.68 -8.71
N ARG A 573 35.81 9.37 -7.46
CA ARG A 573 34.44 9.04 -7.06
C ARG A 573 33.50 10.23 -7.27
N ASP A 574 32.52 10.03 -8.13
CA ASP A 574 31.42 10.95 -8.42
C ASP A 574 30.25 10.66 -7.47
N GLU A 575 30.24 11.41 -6.38
CA GLU A 575 29.20 11.34 -5.35
C GLU A 575 27.78 11.55 -5.91
N ALA A 576 27.61 12.33 -6.99
CA ALA A 576 26.29 12.55 -7.58
C ALA A 576 25.79 11.30 -8.33
N LEU A 577 26.67 10.58 -9.03
CA LEU A 577 26.32 9.30 -9.63
C LEU A 577 26.00 8.27 -8.55
N VAL A 578 26.88 8.11 -7.56
CA VAL A 578 26.67 7.15 -6.45
C VAL A 578 25.36 7.42 -5.71
N TRP A 579 25.07 8.68 -5.39
CA TRP A 579 23.82 9.07 -4.73
C TRP A 579 22.58 8.69 -5.55
N ARG A 580 22.60 8.92 -6.88
CA ARG A 580 21.49 8.55 -7.77
C ARG A 580 21.31 7.04 -7.88
N THR A 581 22.41 6.31 -8.08
CA THR A 581 22.40 4.85 -8.12
C THR A 581 21.84 4.28 -6.81
N HIS A 582 22.23 4.83 -5.65
CA HIS A 582 21.68 4.44 -4.36
C HIS A 582 20.16 4.69 -4.27
N ARG A 583 19.68 5.87 -4.71
CA ARG A 583 18.24 6.18 -4.71
C ARG A 583 17.44 5.22 -5.57
N GLU A 584 17.97 4.85 -6.73
CA GLU A 584 17.30 3.92 -7.64
C GLU A 584 17.30 2.49 -7.09
N LEU A 585 18.43 2.03 -6.53
CA LEU A 585 18.51 0.75 -5.82
C LEU A 585 17.50 0.68 -4.67
N ASP A 586 17.42 1.72 -3.84
CA ASP A 586 16.52 1.77 -2.70
C ASP A 586 15.04 1.86 -3.13
N ARG A 587 14.73 2.55 -4.23
CA ARG A 587 13.39 2.57 -4.83
C ARG A 587 12.97 1.16 -5.28
N GLN A 588 13.77 0.50 -6.10
CA GLN A 588 13.45 -0.82 -6.64
C GLN A 588 13.43 -1.88 -5.53
N ARG A 589 14.32 -1.78 -4.54
CA ARG A 589 14.33 -2.63 -3.33
C ARG A 589 12.99 -2.56 -2.58
N ARG A 590 12.43 -1.36 -2.37
CA ARG A 590 11.10 -1.20 -1.74
C ARG A 590 9.98 -1.81 -2.59
N GLY A 591 10.07 -1.73 -3.91
CA GLY A 591 9.14 -2.40 -4.83
C GLY A 591 9.18 -3.92 -4.70
N LEU A 592 10.38 -4.48 -4.58
CA LEU A 592 10.57 -5.90 -4.30
C LEU A 592 10.07 -6.29 -2.89
N ASP A 593 10.26 -5.46 -1.85
CA ASP A 593 9.70 -5.71 -0.52
C ASP A 593 8.16 -5.84 -0.58
N GLY A 594 7.49 -4.96 -1.31
CA GLY A 594 6.05 -5.06 -1.56
C GLY A 594 5.65 -6.33 -2.33
N SER A 595 6.49 -6.74 -3.30
CA SER A 595 6.26 -7.95 -4.10
C SER A 595 6.50 -9.25 -3.31
N VAL A 596 7.51 -9.28 -2.43
CA VAL A 596 7.75 -10.37 -1.46
C VAL A 596 6.54 -10.51 -0.56
N LYS A 597 6.05 -9.40 0.01
CA LYS A 597 4.88 -9.41 0.87
C LYS A 597 3.65 -9.95 0.13
N ALA A 598 3.36 -9.43 -1.06
CA ALA A 598 2.22 -9.88 -1.86
C ALA A 598 2.31 -11.36 -2.24
N LYS A 599 3.52 -11.86 -2.59
CA LYS A 599 3.73 -13.27 -2.96
C LYS A 599 3.67 -14.21 -1.75
N GLN A 600 4.17 -13.77 -0.59
CA GLN A 600 4.05 -14.51 0.67
C GLN A 600 2.58 -14.59 1.11
N ASP A 601 1.88 -13.46 1.09
CA ASP A 601 0.44 -13.38 1.39
C ASP A 601 -0.36 -14.31 0.44
N TRP A 602 0.04 -14.43 -0.84
CA TRP A 602 -0.51 -15.40 -1.79
C TRP A 602 -0.20 -16.86 -1.44
N ILE A 603 1.06 -17.21 -1.16
CA ILE A 603 1.46 -18.59 -0.82
C ILE A 603 0.74 -19.04 0.45
N ASP A 604 0.63 -18.15 1.42
CA ASP A 604 -0.10 -18.40 2.66
C ASP A 604 -1.59 -18.60 2.36
N TRP A 605 -2.16 -17.80 1.45
CA TRP A 605 -3.54 -17.93 0.98
C TRP A 605 -3.82 -19.24 0.22
N VAL A 606 -2.94 -19.71 -0.67
CA VAL A 606 -3.12 -20.99 -1.41
C VAL A 606 -2.59 -22.23 -0.69
N SER A 607 -2.07 -22.09 0.53
CA SER A 607 -1.41 -23.19 1.25
C SER A 607 -2.30 -24.43 1.44
N TRP A 608 -3.63 -24.25 1.48
CA TRP A 608 -4.64 -25.31 1.52
C TRP A 608 -4.67 -26.18 0.25
N ALA A 609 -4.24 -25.65 -0.90
CA ALA A 609 -4.10 -26.38 -2.16
C ALA A 609 -2.75 -27.11 -2.28
N GLY A 610 -2.22 -27.62 -1.15
CA GLY A 610 -0.91 -28.26 -1.08
C GLY A 610 -0.77 -29.55 -1.90
N PHE A 611 -1.87 -30.09 -2.42
CA PHE A 611 -1.90 -31.24 -3.32
C PHE A 611 -1.60 -30.88 -4.79
N VAL A 612 -1.45 -29.59 -5.13
CA VAL A 612 -1.33 -29.14 -6.52
C VAL A 612 0.10 -28.73 -6.91
N PRO A 613 0.61 -29.11 -8.10
CA PRO A 613 2.04 -28.99 -8.43
C PRO A 613 2.65 -27.58 -8.43
N TRP A 614 1.85 -26.52 -8.59
CA TRP A 614 2.35 -25.14 -8.74
C TRP A 614 2.85 -24.49 -7.44
N ARG A 615 2.63 -25.12 -6.27
CA ARG A 615 3.13 -24.59 -4.98
C ARG A 615 4.66 -24.49 -4.96
N ASN A 616 5.33 -25.48 -5.55
CA ASN A 616 6.79 -25.49 -5.66
C ASN A 616 7.29 -24.36 -6.57
N ASP A 617 6.54 -24.06 -7.64
CA ASP A 617 6.86 -22.95 -8.56
C ASP A 617 6.68 -21.59 -7.87
N ASP A 618 5.59 -21.41 -7.10
CA ASP A 618 5.33 -20.17 -6.37
C ASP A 618 6.36 -19.95 -5.25
N GLN A 619 6.76 -21.01 -4.54
CA GLN A 619 7.83 -20.93 -3.53
C GLN A 619 9.20 -20.65 -4.15
N ALA A 620 9.50 -21.25 -5.30
CA ALA A 620 10.73 -20.96 -6.04
C ALA A 620 10.77 -19.51 -6.51
N GLU A 621 9.64 -18.99 -7.01
CA GLU A 621 9.51 -17.59 -7.40
C GLU A 621 9.71 -16.64 -6.20
N LEU A 622 9.09 -16.92 -5.05
CA LEU A 622 9.31 -16.13 -3.83
C LEU A 622 10.78 -16.13 -3.42
N ASN A 623 11.44 -17.30 -3.42
CA ASN A 623 12.85 -17.42 -3.07
C ASN A 623 13.73 -16.59 -4.02
N ASN A 624 13.41 -16.57 -5.32
CA ASN A 624 14.13 -15.78 -6.32
C ASN A 624 13.94 -14.27 -6.12
N ILE A 625 12.74 -13.82 -5.75
CA ILE A 625 12.49 -12.40 -5.42
C ILE A 625 13.29 -12.01 -4.15
N VAL A 626 13.25 -12.84 -3.11
CA VAL A 626 14.00 -12.62 -1.86
C VAL A 626 15.51 -12.59 -2.11
N GLN A 627 16.03 -13.49 -2.94
CA GLN A 627 17.43 -13.52 -3.33
C GLN A 627 17.83 -12.22 -4.04
N THR A 628 17.04 -11.77 -5.01
CA THR A 628 17.28 -10.52 -5.76
C THR A 628 17.27 -9.31 -4.84
N ARG A 629 16.31 -9.24 -3.91
CA ARG A 629 16.23 -8.20 -2.89
C ARG A 629 17.49 -8.18 -2.02
N GLY A 630 17.99 -9.35 -1.63
CA GLY A 630 19.27 -9.49 -0.92
C GLY A 630 20.48 -9.00 -1.74
N THR A 631 20.50 -9.23 -3.05
CA THR A 631 21.54 -8.69 -3.94
C THR A 631 21.48 -7.16 -4.03
N LEU A 632 20.29 -6.56 -4.04
CA LEU A 632 20.15 -5.09 -3.97
C LEU A 632 20.65 -4.54 -2.62
N ASP A 633 20.41 -5.23 -1.51
CA ASP A 633 20.97 -4.86 -0.20
C ASP A 633 22.51 -4.91 -0.21
N GLN A 634 23.11 -5.89 -0.90
CA GLN A 634 24.56 -5.97 -1.07
C GLN A 634 25.08 -4.85 -1.97
N ALA A 635 24.34 -4.49 -3.03
CA ALA A 635 24.68 -3.37 -3.90
C ALA A 635 24.66 -2.03 -3.20
N ILE A 636 23.67 -1.78 -2.34
CA ILE A 636 23.63 -0.58 -1.50
C ILE A 636 24.88 -0.51 -0.59
N LYS A 637 25.33 -1.65 -0.06
CA LYS A 637 26.53 -1.71 0.78
C LYS A 637 27.83 -1.53 -0.01
N SER A 638 27.93 -2.11 -1.20
CA SER A 638 29.14 -2.04 -2.04
C SER A 638 29.44 -0.62 -2.53
N LEU A 639 28.40 0.22 -2.68
CA LEU A 639 28.54 1.64 -2.97
C LEU A 639 29.23 2.43 -1.85
N GLY A 640 29.29 1.93 -0.61
CA GLY A 640 30.02 2.60 0.47
C GLY A 640 29.30 3.83 1.05
N SER A 641 30.03 4.89 1.40
CA SER A 641 29.41 6.07 2.05
C SER A 641 28.54 6.88 1.09
N ILE A 642 27.27 7.06 1.40
CA ILE A 642 26.31 7.82 0.58
C ILE A 642 26.06 9.21 1.18
N PRO A 643 26.15 10.31 0.40
CA PRO A 643 25.80 11.64 0.87
C PRO A 643 24.34 11.75 1.36
N ALA A 644 24.10 12.44 2.47
CA ALA A 644 22.75 12.62 3.00
C ALA A 644 21.84 13.43 2.06
N ASN A 645 22.40 14.50 1.47
CA ASN A 645 21.71 15.40 0.54
C ASN A 645 22.20 15.17 -0.89
N GLN A 646 21.38 15.51 -1.88
CA GLN A 646 21.75 15.44 -3.29
C GLN A 646 23.00 16.30 -3.55
N PRO A 647 24.12 15.70 -4.01
CA PRO A 647 25.30 16.46 -4.36
C PRO A 647 25.05 17.34 -5.58
N ALA A 648 25.74 18.48 -5.66
CA ALA A 648 25.71 19.31 -6.85
C ALA A 648 26.20 18.51 -8.08
N ILE A 649 25.54 18.72 -9.22
CA ILE A 649 25.98 18.12 -10.48
C ILE A 649 27.39 18.63 -10.78
N ARG A 650 28.33 17.72 -11.04
CA ARG A 650 29.71 18.10 -11.39
C ARG A 650 29.70 18.87 -12.71
N VAL A 651 30.25 20.08 -12.68
CA VAL A 651 30.40 20.92 -13.87
C VAL A 651 31.69 20.53 -14.59
N ALA A 652 31.66 20.56 -15.92
CA ALA A 652 32.85 20.30 -16.72
C ALA A 652 34.00 21.25 -16.33
N PRO A 653 35.24 20.76 -16.24
CA PRO A 653 36.40 21.59 -15.90
C PRO A 653 36.65 22.76 -16.85
N THR A 654 36.11 22.69 -18.07
CA THR A 654 36.20 23.72 -19.10
C THR A 654 34.82 24.30 -19.39
N ALA A 655 34.75 25.61 -19.63
CA ALA A 655 33.51 26.29 -20.00
C ALA A 655 32.87 25.65 -21.24
N GLY A 656 31.58 25.31 -21.15
CA GLY A 656 30.83 24.66 -22.24
C GLY A 656 31.22 23.21 -22.51
N GLY A 657 32.07 22.59 -21.68
CA GLY A 657 32.42 21.17 -21.79
C GLY A 657 31.24 20.26 -21.46
N PHE A 658 31.31 19.03 -21.97
CA PHE A 658 30.25 18.03 -21.85
C PHE A 658 30.79 16.82 -21.09
N GLN A 659 30.02 16.30 -20.13
CA GLN A 659 30.37 15.04 -19.48
C GLN A 659 30.11 13.89 -20.44
N LEU A 660 31.12 13.05 -20.66
CA LEU A 660 30.97 11.81 -21.44
C LEU A 660 30.40 10.73 -20.53
N PHE A 661 31.12 10.45 -19.44
CA PHE A 661 30.68 9.59 -18.35
C PHE A 661 31.37 10.03 -17.04
N SER A 662 31.13 9.33 -15.94
CA SER A 662 31.53 9.77 -14.60
C SER A 662 33.00 10.18 -14.55
N SER A 663 33.30 11.38 -14.05
CA SER A 663 34.66 11.94 -13.96
C SER A 663 35.44 12.05 -15.30
N VAL A 664 34.75 11.96 -16.44
CA VAL A 664 35.32 12.12 -17.79
C VAL A 664 34.49 13.12 -18.60
N TRP A 665 35.15 14.16 -19.10
CA TRP A 665 34.53 15.22 -19.90
C TRP A 665 35.21 15.38 -21.25
N MET A 666 34.54 16.06 -22.15
CA MET A 666 35.06 16.56 -23.41
C MET A 666 34.89 18.09 -23.43
N ASN A 667 35.87 18.80 -23.98
CA ASN A 667 35.74 20.25 -24.15
C ASN A 667 34.68 20.62 -25.22
N ALA A 668 34.23 21.87 -25.20
CA ALA A 668 33.21 22.37 -26.12
C ALA A 668 33.62 22.23 -27.60
N GLU A 669 34.92 22.34 -27.89
CA GLU A 669 35.44 22.29 -29.26
C GLU A 669 35.62 20.88 -29.82
N GLY A 670 35.45 19.82 -29.01
CA GLY A 670 35.65 18.44 -29.43
C GLY A 670 37.09 18.12 -29.82
N THR A 671 38.06 18.57 -29.03
CA THR A 671 39.50 18.38 -29.29
C THR A 671 40.24 17.74 -28.14
N LEU A 672 39.62 17.67 -26.96
CA LEU A 672 40.26 17.26 -25.72
C LEU A 672 39.29 16.49 -24.82
N ALA A 673 39.72 15.32 -24.34
CA ALA A 673 39.09 14.65 -23.21
C ALA A 673 39.81 15.02 -21.91
N ILE A 674 39.05 15.12 -20.83
CA ILE A 674 39.52 15.51 -19.50
C ILE A 674 39.07 14.43 -18.52
N LEU A 675 40.02 13.84 -17.79
CA LEU A 675 39.75 12.85 -16.75
C LEU A 675 40.14 13.43 -15.40
N GLU A 676 39.32 13.18 -14.39
CA GLU A 676 39.67 13.48 -12.99
C GLU A 676 40.12 12.21 -12.27
N GLN A 677 41.35 12.24 -11.76
CA GLN A 677 42.01 11.12 -11.10
C GLN A 677 41.55 11.00 -9.64
N PRO A 678 41.76 9.85 -8.96
CA PRO A 678 41.36 9.64 -7.56
C PRO A 678 41.89 10.62 -6.51
N ASP A 679 42.90 11.43 -6.84
CA ASP A 679 43.44 12.49 -5.99
C ASP A 679 42.88 13.89 -6.32
N GLY A 680 41.94 13.98 -7.27
CA GLY A 680 41.35 15.21 -7.77
C GLY A 680 42.18 15.94 -8.85
N SER A 681 43.37 15.44 -9.19
CA SER A 681 44.17 15.97 -10.30
C SER A 681 43.49 15.66 -11.64
N LYS A 682 43.85 16.41 -12.70
CA LYS A 682 43.25 16.27 -14.03
C LYS A 682 44.27 15.78 -15.05
N ALA A 683 43.86 14.86 -15.90
CA ALA A 683 44.62 14.39 -17.04
C ALA A 683 43.88 14.77 -18.34
N TYR A 684 44.64 15.18 -19.34
CA TYR A 684 44.12 15.74 -20.59
C TYR A 684 44.60 14.89 -21.77
N LEU A 685 43.68 14.39 -22.60
CA LEU A 685 43.97 13.53 -23.75
C LEU A 685 43.54 14.18 -25.05
N ASN A 686 44.49 14.34 -25.97
CA ASN A 686 44.24 14.76 -27.35
C ASN A 686 44.79 13.72 -28.36
N LYS A 687 44.82 14.08 -29.66
CA LYS A 687 45.38 13.22 -30.72
C LYS A 687 46.86 12.86 -30.56
N THR A 688 47.65 13.67 -29.86
CA THR A 688 49.11 13.50 -29.71
C THR A 688 49.51 12.72 -28.46
N GLY A 689 48.62 12.63 -27.45
CA GLY A 689 48.88 11.88 -26.22
C GLY A 689 48.27 12.51 -24.97
N TRP A 690 48.82 12.13 -23.81
CA TRP A 690 48.37 12.55 -22.48
C TRP A 690 49.19 13.72 -21.93
N PHE A 691 48.51 14.66 -21.29
CA PHE A 691 49.08 15.87 -20.68
C PHE A 691 48.54 16.07 -19.26
N SER A 692 49.34 16.73 -18.42
CA SER A 692 48.99 17.08 -17.04
C SER A 692 48.37 18.48 -16.91
N ASP A 693 48.45 19.30 -17.96
CA ASP A 693 47.91 20.66 -17.99
C ASP A 693 46.94 20.87 -19.16
N SER A 694 45.97 21.79 -18.97
CA SER A 694 44.98 22.14 -20.00
C SER A 694 45.59 22.85 -21.22
N GLY A 695 46.80 23.38 -21.10
CA GLY A 695 47.54 24.03 -22.18
C GLY A 695 48.26 23.06 -23.12
N LEU A 696 48.28 21.77 -22.79
CA LEU A 696 48.96 20.70 -23.55
C LEU A 696 50.47 20.95 -23.67
N THR A 697 51.08 21.49 -22.61
CA THR A 697 52.51 21.85 -22.60
C THR A 697 53.37 20.82 -21.88
N GLN A 698 52.80 20.08 -20.94
CA GLN A 698 53.49 19.12 -20.09
C GLN A 698 52.92 17.71 -20.27
N PRO A 699 53.63 16.80 -20.96
CA PRO A 699 53.25 15.40 -21.07
C PRO A 699 53.05 14.75 -19.70
N LEU A 700 52.08 13.86 -19.59
CA LEU A 700 51.84 13.11 -18.35
C LEU A 700 53.01 12.15 -18.09
N SER A 701 53.57 12.16 -16.87
CA SER A 701 54.75 11.36 -16.52
C SER A 701 54.51 9.85 -16.65
N GLU A 702 53.30 9.41 -16.29
CA GLU A 702 52.82 8.04 -16.46
C GLU A 702 51.54 8.08 -17.31
N PRO A 703 51.64 8.01 -18.64
CA PRO A 703 50.48 8.10 -19.51
C PRO A 703 49.55 6.90 -19.32
N TYR A 704 48.24 7.13 -19.35
CA TYR A 704 47.27 6.04 -19.30
C TYR A 704 47.38 5.13 -20.51
N PRO A 705 46.90 3.88 -20.39
CA PRO A 705 46.96 2.92 -21.46
C PRO A 705 46.24 3.38 -22.74
N GLU A 706 46.77 2.94 -23.87
CA GLU A 706 46.23 3.18 -25.21
C GLU A 706 44.82 2.56 -25.37
N GLU A 707 44.51 1.55 -24.56
CA GLU A 707 43.21 0.91 -24.43
C GLU A 707 42.12 1.88 -23.97
N PHE A 708 42.44 2.91 -23.18
CA PHE A 708 41.45 3.93 -22.84
C PHE A 708 40.99 4.68 -24.10
N ARG A 709 41.90 4.99 -25.02
CA ARG A 709 41.57 5.61 -26.31
C ARG A 709 40.81 4.63 -27.21
N THR A 710 41.34 3.42 -27.37
CA THR A 710 40.90 2.45 -28.40
C THR A 710 39.69 1.61 -27.99
N LYS A 711 39.57 1.20 -26.72
CA LYS A 711 38.46 0.36 -26.21
C LYS A 711 37.35 1.16 -25.51
N VAL A 712 37.64 2.38 -25.02
CA VAL A 712 36.66 3.21 -24.28
C VAL A 712 36.20 4.40 -25.12
N LEU A 713 37.06 5.39 -25.36
CA LEU A 713 36.62 6.66 -25.97
C LEU A 713 36.13 6.52 -27.42
N ILE A 714 36.91 5.86 -28.29
CA ILE A 714 36.52 5.71 -29.71
C ILE A 714 35.19 4.94 -29.83
N PRO A 715 34.99 3.77 -29.18
CA PRO A 715 33.73 3.05 -29.27
C PRO A 715 32.57 3.80 -28.59
N PHE A 716 32.80 4.46 -27.45
CA PHE A 716 31.78 5.25 -26.77
C PHE A 716 31.27 6.41 -27.63
N LEU A 717 32.17 7.20 -28.21
CA LEU A 717 31.81 8.30 -29.11
C LEU A 717 31.16 7.78 -30.41
N THR A 718 31.62 6.63 -30.93
CA THR A 718 30.99 5.99 -32.10
C THR A 718 29.55 5.59 -31.79
N LYS A 719 29.30 4.97 -30.64
CA LYS A 719 27.96 4.61 -30.19
C LYS A 719 27.09 5.87 -30.03
N GLN A 720 27.59 6.87 -29.30
CA GLN A 720 26.87 8.12 -29.02
C GLN A 720 26.47 8.86 -30.31
N THR A 721 27.38 8.96 -31.28
CA THR A 721 27.11 9.64 -32.56
C THR A 721 26.21 8.83 -33.50
N THR A 722 26.20 7.50 -33.38
CA THR A 722 25.31 6.61 -34.15
C THR A 722 23.89 6.64 -33.60
N GLU A 723 23.75 6.69 -32.28
CA GLU A 723 22.44 6.71 -31.61
C GLU A 723 21.79 8.10 -31.62
N TYR A 724 22.53 9.18 -31.90
CA TYR A 724 22.05 10.57 -31.88
C TYR A 724 20.64 10.78 -32.46
N ALA A 725 20.35 10.23 -33.63
CA ALA A 725 19.04 10.40 -34.28
C ALA A 725 17.90 9.75 -33.46
N ALA A 726 18.13 8.54 -32.96
CA ALA A 726 17.18 7.83 -32.10
C ALA A 726 17.02 8.53 -30.74
N ILE A 727 18.12 9.10 -30.23
CA ILE A 727 18.15 9.88 -28.99
C ILE A 727 17.27 11.12 -29.10
N LYS A 728 17.50 11.90 -30.16
CA LYS A 728 16.73 13.10 -30.47
C LYS A 728 15.25 12.78 -30.65
N GLN A 729 14.93 11.77 -31.47
CA GLN A 729 13.55 11.38 -31.75
C GLN A 729 12.80 10.97 -30.47
N ARG A 730 13.47 10.31 -29.53
CA ARG A 730 12.85 9.92 -28.26
C ARG A 730 12.58 11.11 -27.35
N ILE A 731 13.54 12.03 -27.19
CA ILE A 731 13.34 13.28 -26.43
C ILE A 731 12.21 14.11 -27.05
N GLU A 732 12.11 14.17 -28.38
CA GLU A 732 11.01 14.84 -29.08
C GLU A 732 9.65 14.16 -28.84
N ALA A 733 9.60 12.82 -28.79
CA ALA A 733 8.40 12.07 -28.47
C ALA A 733 7.96 12.29 -27.02
N ASP A 734 8.90 12.23 -26.06
CA ASP A 734 8.63 12.51 -24.65
C ASP A 734 8.14 13.95 -24.45
N LEU A 735 8.81 14.93 -25.08
CA LEU A 735 8.39 16.32 -25.06
C LEU A 735 6.97 16.50 -25.63
N THR A 736 6.61 15.74 -26.67
CA THR A 736 5.25 15.76 -27.23
C THR A 736 4.23 15.21 -26.24
N SER A 737 4.53 14.08 -25.58
CA SER A 737 3.66 13.48 -24.55
C SER A 737 3.47 14.43 -23.37
N VAL A 738 4.56 14.95 -22.81
CA VAL A 738 4.52 15.84 -21.64
C VAL A 738 3.79 17.16 -21.95
N LYS A 739 3.93 17.68 -23.18
CA LYS A 739 3.13 18.84 -23.62
C LYS A 739 1.64 18.53 -23.75
N SER A 740 1.28 17.30 -24.15
CA SER A 740 -0.11 16.85 -24.15
C SER A 740 -0.67 16.80 -22.74
N ASP A 741 0.10 16.25 -21.79
CA ASP A 741 -0.29 16.19 -20.37
C ASP A 741 -0.45 17.60 -19.78
N LEU A 742 0.48 18.51 -20.08
CA LEU A 742 0.36 19.92 -19.70
C LEU A 742 -0.90 20.58 -20.27
N SER A 743 -1.30 20.25 -21.50
CA SER A 743 -2.52 20.76 -22.10
C SER A 743 -3.78 20.26 -21.37
N LEU A 744 -3.79 19.00 -20.94
CA LEU A 744 -4.88 18.43 -20.15
C LEU A 744 -4.96 19.11 -18.77
N LEU A 745 -3.83 19.21 -18.07
CA LEU A 745 -3.76 19.88 -16.75
C LEU A 745 -4.22 21.35 -16.82
N ASN A 746 -3.90 22.07 -17.91
CA ASN A 746 -4.39 23.44 -18.11
C ASN A 746 -5.88 23.50 -18.42
N SER A 747 -6.44 22.49 -19.10
CA SER A 747 -7.88 22.35 -19.28
C SER A 747 -8.58 22.16 -17.94
N ASP A 748 -8.10 21.21 -17.13
CA ASP A 748 -8.63 20.90 -15.81
C ASP A 748 -8.54 22.13 -14.90
N LYS A 749 -7.41 22.85 -14.92
CA LYS A 749 -7.26 24.12 -14.20
C LYS A 749 -8.28 25.16 -14.62
N THR A 750 -8.57 25.29 -15.92
CA THR A 750 -9.56 26.25 -16.44
C THR A 750 -10.96 25.89 -15.95
N GLU A 751 -11.31 24.60 -16.02
CA GLU A 751 -12.57 24.07 -15.53
C GLU A 751 -12.73 24.31 -14.02
N TYR A 752 -11.74 23.92 -13.21
CA TYR A 752 -11.78 24.13 -11.76
C TYR A 752 -11.80 25.62 -11.38
N THR A 753 -11.12 26.49 -12.14
CA THR A 753 -11.18 27.96 -11.91
C THR A 753 -12.57 28.52 -12.24
N SER A 754 -13.22 28.01 -13.29
CA SER A 754 -14.58 28.38 -13.65
C SER A 754 -15.60 27.94 -12.59
N ILE A 755 -15.44 26.72 -12.08
CA ILE A 755 -16.26 26.17 -11.00
C ILE A 755 -16.04 26.97 -9.72
N GLN A 756 -14.78 27.26 -9.36
CA GLN A 756 -14.43 28.11 -8.22
C GLN A 756 -15.07 29.50 -8.30
N SER A 757 -15.11 30.09 -9.49
CA SER A 757 -15.66 31.43 -9.71
C SER A 757 -17.20 31.44 -9.68
N SER A 758 -17.83 30.34 -10.08
CA SER A 758 -19.29 30.22 -10.19
C SER A 758 -19.95 29.73 -8.90
N TYR A 759 -19.27 28.85 -8.17
CA TYR A 759 -19.83 28.09 -7.04
C TYR A 759 -19.01 28.21 -5.75
N GLY A 760 -17.79 28.76 -5.83
CA GLY A 760 -16.92 29.03 -4.69
C GLY A 760 -15.77 28.02 -4.53
N PRO A 761 -14.76 28.36 -3.71
CA PRO A 761 -13.54 27.53 -3.54
C PRO A 761 -13.77 26.20 -2.83
N SER A 762 -14.89 26.06 -2.12
CA SER A 762 -15.24 24.89 -1.32
C SER A 762 -16.02 23.82 -2.09
N ASP A 763 -16.43 24.10 -3.33
CA ASP A 763 -17.25 23.19 -4.13
C ASP A 763 -16.47 21.90 -4.46
N ILE A 764 -17.18 20.80 -4.76
CA ILE A 764 -16.55 19.49 -4.97
C ILE A 764 -16.44 19.19 -6.46
N VAL A 765 -15.27 18.71 -6.88
CA VAL A 765 -15.01 18.27 -8.26
C VAL A 765 -14.38 16.89 -8.28
N GLU A 766 -14.67 16.17 -9.36
CA GLU A 766 -13.97 14.93 -9.68
C GLU A 766 -12.50 15.25 -10.01
N TYR A 767 -11.58 14.55 -9.34
CA TYR A 767 -10.13 14.63 -9.54
C TYR A 767 -9.54 13.22 -9.63
N GLY A 768 -9.37 12.73 -10.86
CA GLY A 768 -8.90 11.37 -11.13
C GLY A 768 -9.96 10.32 -10.78
N THR A 769 -9.73 9.53 -9.73
CA THR A 769 -10.69 8.52 -9.21
C THR A 769 -11.29 8.90 -7.87
N THR A 770 -11.10 10.15 -7.43
CA THR A 770 -11.50 10.65 -6.12
C THR A 770 -12.21 11.99 -6.28
N GLU A 771 -13.14 12.30 -5.39
CA GLU A 771 -13.79 13.61 -5.31
C GLU A 771 -13.07 14.45 -4.26
N ILE A 772 -12.69 15.68 -4.62
CA ILE A 772 -11.99 16.61 -3.72
C ILE A 772 -12.52 18.03 -3.92
N ARG A 773 -12.24 18.92 -2.97
CA ARG A 773 -12.59 20.33 -3.09
C ARG A 773 -11.87 21.00 -4.26
N VAL A 774 -12.52 21.96 -4.90
CA VAL A 774 -12.00 22.73 -6.03
C VAL A 774 -10.72 23.49 -5.68
N ASP A 775 -10.60 24.04 -4.48
CA ASP A 775 -9.36 24.70 -4.04
C ASP A 775 -8.18 23.73 -3.89
N GLU A 776 -8.41 22.53 -3.36
CA GLU A 776 -7.41 21.47 -3.28
C GLU A 776 -7.09 20.87 -4.66
N ALA A 777 -8.10 20.70 -5.52
CA ALA A 777 -7.91 20.31 -6.92
C ALA A 777 -7.04 21.34 -7.65
N LEU A 778 -7.35 22.64 -7.53
CA LEU A 778 -6.55 23.71 -8.09
C LEU A 778 -5.13 23.71 -7.53
N ARG A 779 -4.93 23.49 -6.22
CA ARG A 779 -3.60 23.44 -5.62
C ARG A 779 -2.77 22.28 -6.19
N ARG A 780 -3.34 21.06 -6.23
CA ARG A 780 -2.66 19.87 -6.78
C ARG A 780 -2.38 20.02 -8.28
N THR A 781 -3.35 20.48 -9.07
CA THR A 781 -3.15 20.76 -10.49
C THR A 781 -2.07 21.81 -10.71
N ASN A 782 -2.00 22.86 -9.88
CA ASN A 782 -0.92 23.85 -9.97
C ASN A 782 0.46 23.26 -9.64
N ASP A 783 0.54 22.39 -8.62
CA ASP A 783 1.78 21.68 -8.28
C ASP A 783 2.23 20.74 -9.43
N ASP A 784 1.29 20.04 -10.05
CA ASP A 784 1.54 19.17 -11.22
C ASP A 784 1.94 19.97 -12.46
N ILE A 785 1.31 21.11 -12.72
CA ILE A 785 1.70 22.03 -13.79
C ILE A 785 3.14 22.50 -13.57
N ALA A 786 3.49 22.96 -12.37
CA ALA A 786 4.84 23.44 -12.06
C ALA A 786 5.90 22.34 -12.27
N ARG A 787 5.62 21.10 -11.83
CA ARG A 787 6.48 19.93 -12.08
C ARG A 787 6.63 19.64 -13.57
N THR A 788 5.52 19.67 -14.31
CA THR A 788 5.47 19.36 -15.74
C THR A 788 6.19 20.43 -16.57
N GLU A 789 6.03 21.71 -16.23
CA GLU A 789 6.76 22.83 -16.84
C GLU A 789 8.27 22.72 -16.60
N GLN A 790 8.68 22.36 -15.38
CA GLN A 790 10.08 22.11 -15.07
C GLN A 790 10.65 20.96 -15.91
N LEU A 791 9.89 19.87 -16.09
CA LEU A 791 10.29 18.75 -16.94
C LEU A 791 10.42 19.17 -18.42
N ILE A 792 9.48 19.97 -18.93
CA ILE A 792 9.55 20.53 -20.29
C ILE A 792 10.80 21.38 -20.47
N GLN A 793 11.14 22.21 -19.47
CA GLN A 793 12.34 23.04 -19.51
C GLN A 793 13.60 22.16 -19.59
N VAL A 794 13.70 21.10 -18.77
CA VAL A 794 14.80 20.14 -18.80
C VAL A 794 14.92 19.47 -20.18
N LEU A 795 13.81 18.99 -20.75
CA LEU A 795 13.81 18.33 -22.06
C LEU A 795 14.19 19.30 -23.19
N ASN A 796 13.74 20.57 -23.14
CA ASN A 796 14.13 21.60 -24.09
C ASN A 796 15.63 21.94 -23.99
N ASP A 797 16.16 22.06 -22.77
CA ASP A 797 17.57 22.33 -22.54
C ASP A 797 18.43 21.18 -23.09
N GLN A 798 18.03 19.92 -22.86
CA GLN A 798 18.67 18.75 -23.45
C GLN A 798 18.62 18.79 -24.99
N LEU A 799 17.47 19.07 -25.58
CA LEU A 799 17.31 19.14 -27.04
C LEU A 799 18.14 20.26 -27.67
N SER A 800 18.32 21.38 -26.97
CA SER A 800 19.15 22.51 -27.41
C SER A 800 20.66 22.23 -27.33
N ALA A 801 21.09 21.42 -26.35
CA ALA A 801 22.48 21.06 -26.14
C ALA A 801 22.93 19.92 -27.07
N LEU A 802 22.03 19.00 -27.42
CA LEU A 802 22.33 17.77 -28.18
C LEU A 802 23.09 18.01 -29.50
N PRO A 803 22.74 18.99 -30.36
CA PRO A 803 23.46 19.21 -31.62
C PRO A 803 24.90 19.68 -31.41
N LYS A 804 25.15 20.48 -30.36
CA LYS A 804 26.51 20.94 -30.02
C LYS A 804 27.36 19.77 -29.53
N GLN A 805 26.78 18.90 -28.69
CA GLN A 805 27.42 17.69 -28.21
C GLN A 805 27.79 16.74 -29.35
N ASP A 806 26.85 16.47 -30.27
CA ASP A 806 27.07 15.59 -31.42
C ASP A 806 28.17 16.10 -32.36
N ASN A 807 28.17 17.41 -32.66
CA ASN A 807 29.22 18.02 -33.49
C ASN A 807 30.60 17.92 -32.83
N ALA A 808 30.69 18.19 -31.53
CA ALA A 808 31.94 18.05 -30.77
C ALA A 808 32.40 16.59 -30.73
N ALA A 809 31.48 15.65 -30.49
CA ALA A 809 31.77 14.21 -30.44
C ALA A 809 32.27 13.68 -31.79
N LYS A 810 31.63 14.06 -32.91
CA LYS A 810 32.06 13.68 -34.27
C LYS A 810 33.44 14.21 -34.60
N LYS A 811 33.70 15.49 -34.29
CA LYS A 811 35.00 16.13 -34.52
C LYS A 811 36.10 15.46 -33.70
N PHE A 812 35.82 15.16 -32.43
CA PHE A 812 36.80 14.51 -31.57
C PHE A 812 37.07 13.07 -32.02
N LEU A 813 36.01 12.32 -32.33
CA LEU A 813 36.10 10.96 -32.87
C LEU A 813 36.96 10.91 -34.15
N GLN A 814 36.79 11.87 -35.06
CA GLN A 814 37.61 11.95 -36.26
C GLN A 814 39.08 12.27 -35.96
N SER A 815 39.37 12.98 -34.87
CA SER A 815 40.74 13.30 -34.46
C SER A 815 41.44 12.15 -33.72
N LEU A 816 40.67 11.25 -33.11
CA LEU A 816 41.17 10.09 -32.35
C LEU A 816 41.42 8.86 -33.25
N LYS A 817 40.65 8.72 -34.33
CA LYS A 817 40.91 7.76 -35.43
C LYS A 817 42.10 8.21 -36.26
#